data_AF-A0A267G0K1-F1
#
_entry.id   AF-A0A267G0K1-F1
#
_cell.length_a   1.000
_cell.length_b   1.000
_cell.length_c   1.000
_cell.angle_alpha   90.00
_cell.angle_beta   90.00
_cell.angle_gamma   90.00
#
_symmetry.space_group_name_H-M   'P 1'
#
loop_
_entity.id
_entity.type
_entity.pdbx_description
1 polymer ?
#
loop_
_entity_poly.entity_id
_entity_poly.type
_entity_poly.pdbx_seq_one_letter_code
_entity_poly.pdbx_strand_id
1 'polypeptide(L)'
;MQGCLLDHFDKAWTRHSSKLNFLFRQYERHRDEYKEANLNRDVKICQDVDVIAMTITGASINNELLKKLRPNTVIVEEAAEIMEPMLLGCLGDWTERLFLIGDHKQLRPTVENYELVKHCHLDVSMMERLINCGFPFDCLQFQNRMRPDISKYLKLDVYPDLQDNIDSVKGHDIPSFMPKAVAFWDVENMSESGERSYVNNGEAELIVEVAMTFLRFGYKPSQLTILTPYQGQVRLIRQKLRPRLEDWERDVSNRSAALADEANEGFIKVHSIDVYQGDENDIVLVSLVRSEKPGFLASLNRRCVAQSRSRCGLIFIGKASLLRKCAEWSQLLTAFDEDGVLRSDFQVVCRKHGTEHSWRSAAELSRMKGVFCRSKCVETMTCGEHVCPKLCQPWHEHDRCDKMVIVKLPCSHTTKIQCFLSSDPRHLKCEEKCIRMLSCGHPCPLKCSEICDSKHCTQNIEAQLSCGHVQSKLCNQPFGTCQESVAKTLPCGHVKQMLCFEWKKVIRNTKIIQSNTKNTKYKIVKCTETCSKKLPCGHQCTQKCFETCSPQLCIVNVSKRCLACKEQFGSPCGKNQTHCDRIRTVKLSCGHALRTPCSQSSTASLAACKRPCEKTLPCGHKCQSVCSTSPCPPCPEKAFRKLCRHECQCWELSEECLTDVTKKFQCGHEETVACCALARLLEGQSCSACWGLEKQMRLRQLQSAHGSEIKRKMLTETDENTAVEYFKVHDRVMRYIKSEHSVTVRAILSIEKIENPALDRRLLDVSSQLVKKDAVPELFFHGTRNAIAELIIKEGFKVGSSGMYGAGIYFATDTTKSIQYCRESGTMSLLLCDVLLGRTMVCDKPQNHLNLSAVNGADYDSVFARRNTKGTGGVLNDEYIVYRPEQAAPRYLIRFQ
;
A
#
# COMPACT_ATOMS: atom_id res chain seq x y z
N MET A 1 -16.51 27.57 75.25
CA MET A 1 -16.96 27.02 73.95
C MET A 1 -15.84 26.96 72.91
N GLN A 2 -15.07 28.05 72.68
CA GLN A 2 -13.94 28.04 71.73
C GLN A 2 -12.81 27.04 72.07
N GLY A 3 -12.47 26.84 73.34
CA GLY A 3 -11.41 25.89 73.75
C GLY A 3 -11.72 24.41 73.47
N CYS A 4 -12.97 23.97 73.63
CA CYS A 4 -13.36 22.58 73.34
C CYS A 4 -13.42 22.29 71.83
N LEU A 5 -13.69 23.29 71.00
CA LEU A 5 -13.68 23.15 69.53
C LEU A 5 -12.25 23.00 69.00
N LEU A 6 -11.30 23.80 69.50
CA LEU A 6 -9.88 23.69 69.14
C LEU A 6 -9.30 22.33 69.54
N ASP A 7 -9.57 21.86 70.75
CA ASP A 7 -9.09 20.54 71.21
C ASP A 7 -9.71 19.36 70.41
N HIS A 8 -10.96 19.51 69.96
CA HIS A 8 -11.58 18.53 69.07
C HIS A 8 -10.95 18.51 67.67
N PHE A 9 -10.68 19.69 67.10
CA PHE A 9 -10.01 19.82 65.80
C PHE A 9 -8.56 19.31 65.84
N ASP A 10 -7.79 19.60 66.89
CA ASP A 10 -6.42 19.10 67.03
C ASP A 10 -6.37 17.57 67.17
N LYS A 11 -7.30 16.98 67.93
CA LYS A 11 -7.40 15.51 68.05
C LYS A 11 -7.82 14.86 66.74
N ALA A 12 -8.76 15.46 66.01
CA ALA A 12 -9.19 14.98 64.69
C ALA A 12 -8.06 15.11 63.65
N TRP A 13 -7.36 16.24 63.62
CA TRP A 13 -6.21 16.51 62.75
C TRP A 13 -5.07 15.53 63.02
N THR A 14 -4.69 15.35 64.28
CA THR A 14 -3.62 14.42 64.68
C THR A 14 -3.97 12.98 64.28
N ARG A 15 -5.22 12.56 64.48
CA ARG A 15 -5.70 11.22 64.09
C ARG A 15 -5.70 11.02 62.57
N HIS A 16 -6.17 12.01 61.81
CA HIS A 16 -6.21 11.93 60.34
C HIS A 16 -4.82 12.03 59.71
N SER A 17 -3.96 12.93 60.21
CA SER A 17 -2.56 13.05 59.78
C SER A 17 -1.77 11.77 60.08
N SER A 18 -1.94 11.17 61.26
CA SER A 18 -1.30 9.89 61.60
C SER A 18 -1.77 8.75 60.69
N LYS A 19 -3.06 8.69 60.36
CA LYS A 19 -3.61 7.70 59.43
C LYS A 19 -3.12 7.93 57.99
N LEU A 20 -3.02 9.18 57.55
CA LEU A 20 -2.48 9.54 56.23
C LEU A 20 -1.00 9.15 56.12
N ASN A 21 -0.18 9.47 57.12
CA ASN A 21 1.23 9.09 57.18
C ASN A 21 1.41 7.56 57.19
N PHE A 22 0.57 6.83 57.92
CA PHE A 22 0.59 5.37 57.90
C PHE A 22 0.26 4.80 56.51
N LEU A 23 -0.78 5.30 55.85
CA LEU A 23 -1.15 4.90 54.50
C LEU A 23 -0.08 5.28 53.47
N PHE A 24 0.56 6.44 53.62
CA PHE A 24 1.65 6.88 52.75
C PHE A 24 2.86 5.95 52.88
N ARG A 25 3.26 5.57 54.11
CA ARG A 25 4.32 4.58 54.33
C ARG A 25 4.00 3.20 53.76
N GLN A 26 2.74 2.76 53.86
CA GLN A 26 2.31 1.51 53.23
C GLN A 26 2.37 1.59 51.70
N TYR A 27 1.93 2.70 51.13
CA TYR A 27 2.03 2.95 49.68
C TYR A 27 3.48 2.95 49.21
N GLU A 28 4.38 3.65 49.90
CA GLU A 28 5.81 3.68 49.55
C GLU A 28 6.43 2.29 49.58
N ARG A 29 6.14 1.50 50.62
CA ARG A 29 6.60 0.11 50.71
C ARG A 29 6.14 -0.73 49.52
N HIS A 30 4.84 -0.73 49.22
CA HIS A 30 4.31 -1.52 48.09
C HIS A 30 4.80 -1.03 46.74
N ARG A 31 5.01 0.29 46.58
CA ARG A 31 5.62 0.86 45.39
C ARG A 31 7.06 0.37 45.21
N ASP A 32 7.83 0.31 46.28
CA ASP A 32 9.23 -0.10 46.24
C ASP A 32 9.35 -1.62 46.02
N GLU A 33 8.51 -2.43 46.67
CA GLU A 33 8.37 -3.88 46.40
C GLU A 33 8.02 -4.15 44.92
N TYR A 34 7.09 -3.39 44.36
CA TYR A 34 6.70 -3.50 42.96
C TYR A 34 7.84 -3.11 42.00
N LYS A 35 8.58 -2.03 42.30
CA LYS A 35 9.76 -1.62 41.53
C LYS A 35 10.83 -2.70 41.56
N GLU A 36 11.09 -3.28 42.73
CA GLU A 36 12.09 -4.33 42.88
C GLU A 36 11.69 -5.62 42.11
N ALA A 37 10.42 -6.00 42.16
CA ALA A 37 9.90 -7.14 41.41
C ALA A 37 10.04 -6.95 39.88
N ASN A 38 9.71 -5.76 39.38
CA ASN A 38 9.90 -5.42 37.96
C ASN A 38 11.38 -5.42 37.57
N LEU A 39 12.25 -4.82 38.37
CA LEU A 39 13.69 -4.83 38.16
C LEU A 39 14.25 -6.26 38.11
N ASN A 40 13.88 -7.12 39.05
CA ASN A 40 14.34 -8.51 39.09
C ASN A 40 13.88 -9.32 37.88
N ARG A 41 12.66 -9.06 37.39
CA ARG A 41 12.18 -9.64 36.14
C ARG A 41 13.02 -9.18 34.95
N ASP A 42 13.24 -7.87 34.84
CA ASP A 42 13.95 -7.30 33.70
C ASP A 42 15.42 -7.77 33.69
N VAL A 43 16.05 -7.90 34.86
CA VAL A 43 17.36 -8.55 35.01
C VAL A 43 17.36 -9.96 34.44
N LYS A 44 16.37 -10.81 34.81
CA LYS A 44 16.30 -12.19 34.30
C LYS A 44 16.18 -12.25 32.79
N ILE A 45 15.32 -11.40 32.21
CA ILE A 45 15.16 -11.33 30.74
C ILE A 45 16.46 -10.90 30.07
N CYS A 46 17.12 -9.89 30.63
CA CYS A 46 18.36 -9.35 30.11
C CYS A 46 19.57 -10.26 30.31
N GLN A 47 19.54 -11.19 31.28
CA GLN A 47 20.61 -12.17 31.49
C GLN A 47 20.67 -13.23 30.38
N ASP A 48 19.54 -13.50 29.71
CA ASP A 48 19.44 -14.51 28.66
C ASP A 48 19.75 -13.97 27.25
N VAL A 49 20.20 -12.72 27.12
CA VAL A 49 20.51 -12.08 25.82
C VAL A 49 21.97 -11.69 25.69
N ASP A 50 22.51 -11.76 24.48
CA ASP A 50 23.91 -11.42 24.20
C ASP A 50 24.17 -9.91 24.14
N VAL A 51 23.18 -9.12 23.69
CA VAL A 51 23.31 -7.68 23.46
C VAL A 51 22.09 -6.95 23.99
N ILE A 52 22.33 -5.91 24.78
CA ILE A 52 21.31 -5.00 25.31
C ILE A 52 21.57 -3.61 24.73
N ALA A 53 20.63 -3.12 23.94
CA ALA A 53 20.70 -1.78 23.36
C ALA A 53 19.81 -0.81 24.16
N MET A 54 20.39 0.31 24.58
CA MET A 54 19.70 1.36 25.34
C MET A 54 20.18 2.74 24.86
N THR A 55 19.31 3.75 24.87
CA THR A 55 19.77 5.14 24.77
C THR A 55 20.50 5.53 26.05
N ILE A 56 21.37 6.53 26.00
CA ILE A 56 22.13 6.93 27.20
C ILE A 56 21.21 7.42 28.34
N THR A 57 20.14 8.13 28.00
CA THR A 57 19.10 8.53 28.96
C THR A 57 18.40 7.31 29.54
N GLY A 58 18.08 6.32 28.70
CA GLY A 58 17.50 5.06 29.14
C GLY A 58 18.43 4.28 30.08
N ALA A 59 19.72 4.21 29.78
CA ALA A 59 20.74 3.58 30.61
C ALA A 59 20.89 4.31 31.96
N SER A 60 20.88 5.65 31.95
CA SER A 60 20.94 6.48 33.15
C SER A 60 19.73 6.30 34.05
N ILE A 61 18.52 6.24 33.47
CA ILE A 61 17.27 6.00 34.21
C ILE A 61 17.25 4.57 34.80
N ASN A 62 17.76 3.59 34.05
CA ASN A 62 17.78 2.18 34.44
C ASN A 62 19.12 1.77 35.07
N ASN A 63 19.74 2.67 35.83
CA ASN A 63 21.05 2.43 36.43
C ASN A 63 21.09 1.19 37.34
N GLU A 64 20.01 0.94 38.09
CA GLU A 64 19.88 -0.24 38.96
C GLU A 64 19.85 -1.56 38.16
N LEU A 65 19.32 -1.54 36.94
CA LEU A 65 19.37 -2.71 36.04
C LEU A 65 20.81 -2.98 35.62
N LEU A 66 21.55 -1.95 35.22
CA LEU A 66 22.97 -2.08 34.84
C LEU A 66 23.83 -2.57 36.01
N LYS A 67 23.61 -2.06 37.22
CA LYS A 67 24.30 -2.54 38.44
C LYS A 67 24.06 -4.02 38.72
N LYS A 68 22.85 -4.53 38.45
CA LYS A 68 22.51 -5.95 38.64
C LYS A 68 23.04 -6.83 37.50
N LEU A 69 23.01 -6.33 36.27
CA LEU A 69 23.51 -7.05 35.09
C LEU A 69 25.04 -7.06 35.00
N ARG A 70 25.70 -6.03 35.52
CA ARG A 70 27.16 -5.84 35.53
C ARG A 70 27.79 -6.06 34.13
N PRO A 71 27.37 -5.32 33.08
CA PRO A 71 27.91 -5.51 31.74
C PRO A 71 29.42 -5.20 31.70
N ASN A 72 30.24 -6.22 31.42
CA ASN A 72 31.69 -6.07 31.35
C ASN A 72 32.17 -5.27 30.13
N THR A 73 31.34 -5.20 29.08
CA THR A 73 31.65 -4.54 27.81
C THR A 73 30.55 -3.56 27.46
N VAL A 74 30.94 -2.31 27.24
CA VAL A 74 30.03 -1.24 26.86
C VAL A 74 30.50 -0.66 25.53
N ILE A 75 29.61 -0.62 24.55
CA ILE A 75 29.84 0.01 23.25
C ILE A 75 28.93 1.23 23.17
N VAL A 76 29.51 2.39 22.92
CA VAL A 76 28.82 3.67 22.84
C VAL A 76 28.94 4.17 21.41
N GLU A 77 27.81 4.20 20.71
CA GLU A 77 27.67 4.84 19.40
C GLU A 77 27.33 6.34 19.58
N GLU A 78 27.79 7.18 18.66
CA GLU A 78 27.71 8.65 18.74
C GLU A 78 28.27 9.21 20.07
N ALA A 79 29.35 8.61 20.56
CA ALA A 79 29.96 8.93 21.85
C ALA A 79 30.39 10.41 21.98
N ALA A 80 30.65 11.07 20.85
CA ALA A 80 30.98 12.49 20.79
C ALA A 80 29.80 13.42 21.18
N GLU A 81 28.56 12.96 21.03
CA GLU A 81 27.33 13.71 21.33
C GLU A 81 26.82 13.45 22.77
N ILE A 82 27.47 12.55 23.52
CA ILE A 82 27.05 12.17 24.87
C ILE A 82 27.78 13.01 25.92
N MET A 83 27.02 13.65 26.82
CA MET A 83 27.56 14.33 28.01
C MET A 83 28.31 13.32 28.89
N GLU A 84 29.56 13.64 29.22
CA GLU A 84 30.41 12.77 30.03
C GLU A 84 29.77 12.32 31.36
N PRO A 85 29.07 13.18 32.14
CA PRO A 85 28.41 12.74 33.37
C PRO A 85 27.34 11.66 33.17
N MET A 86 26.62 11.69 32.05
CA MET A 86 25.59 10.68 31.75
C MET A 86 26.22 9.33 31.42
N LEU A 87 27.30 9.35 30.63
CA LEU A 87 28.07 8.14 30.33
C LEU A 87 28.67 7.56 31.61
N LEU A 88 29.34 8.39 32.41
CA LEU A 88 29.98 7.95 33.66
C LEU A 88 28.97 7.30 34.60
N GLY A 89 27.75 7.84 34.68
CA GLY A 89 26.68 7.26 35.48
C GLY A 89 26.33 5.83 35.07
N CYS A 90 26.49 5.46 33.80
CA CYS A 90 26.17 4.13 33.26
C CYS A 90 27.31 3.11 33.40
N LEU A 91 28.51 3.56 33.78
CA LEU A 91 29.68 2.71 33.99
C LEU A 91 29.80 2.35 35.47
N GLY A 92 30.49 1.26 35.77
CA GLY A 92 30.75 0.84 37.15
C GLY A 92 32.06 0.11 37.32
N ASP A 93 32.32 -0.35 38.54
CA ASP A 93 33.52 -1.16 38.88
C ASP A 93 33.58 -2.49 38.11
N TRP A 94 32.47 -2.87 37.47
CA TRP A 94 32.33 -4.06 36.62
C TRP A 94 32.68 -3.82 35.15
N THR A 95 32.82 -2.56 34.70
CA THR A 95 33.12 -2.30 33.29
C THR A 95 34.61 -2.51 33.01
N GLU A 96 34.92 -3.55 32.25
CA GLU A 96 36.29 -3.91 31.87
C GLU A 96 36.68 -3.32 30.51
N ARG A 97 35.73 -3.20 29.58
CA ARG A 97 35.94 -2.75 28.20
C ARG A 97 34.93 -1.69 27.81
N LEU A 98 35.43 -0.53 27.37
CA LEU A 98 34.62 0.59 26.88
C LEU A 98 35.06 0.95 25.46
N PHE A 99 34.14 0.84 24.50
CA PHE A 99 34.35 1.25 23.12
C PHE A 99 33.56 2.55 22.87
N LEU A 100 34.26 3.62 22.54
CA LEU A 100 33.67 4.91 22.18
C LEU A 100 33.78 5.10 20.68
N ILE A 101 32.63 5.02 19.99
CA ILE A 101 32.52 5.19 18.55
C ILE A 101 31.77 6.50 18.31
N GLY A 102 32.37 7.41 17.56
CA GLY A 102 31.77 8.70 17.26
C GLY A 102 32.73 9.60 16.52
N ASP A 103 32.34 10.86 16.36
CA ASP A 103 33.13 11.86 15.66
C ASP A 103 33.19 13.16 16.46
N HIS A 104 34.30 13.36 17.17
CA HIS A 104 34.56 14.55 17.98
C HIS A 104 34.66 15.86 17.17
N LYS A 105 34.71 15.79 15.82
CA LYS A 105 34.65 16.96 14.94
C LYS A 105 33.22 17.28 14.48
N GLN A 106 32.25 16.39 14.70
CA GLN A 106 30.81 16.63 14.52
C GLN A 106 30.17 17.16 15.81
N LEU A 107 28.85 17.08 15.98
CA LEU A 107 28.17 17.78 17.08
C LEU A 107 28.64 17.30 18.45
N ARG A 108 28.68 18.26 19.35
CA ARG A 108 28.90 18.08 20.78
C ARG A 108 27.58 17.89 21.51
N PRO A 109 27.60 17.36 22.75
CA PRO A 109 26.41 17.26 23.59
C PRO A 109 25.74 18.62 23.77
N THR A 110 24.41 18.62 23.71
CA THR A 110 23.63 19.85 23.94
C THR A 110 23.46 20.10 25.43
N VAL A 111 23.90 21.28 25.88
CA VAL A 111 23.76 21.74 27.27
C VAL A 111 22.91 23.01 27.27
N GLU A 112 21.80 23.00 28.00
CA GLU A 112 20.85 24.13 28.03
C GLU A 112 21.46 25.39 28.66
N ASN A 113 22.28 25.21 29.70
CA ASN A 113 22.89 26.31 30.41
C ASN A 113 24.21 26.74 29.73
N TYR A 114 24.17 27.87 29.04
CA TYR A 114 25.31 28.44 28.33
C TYR A 114 26.53 28.73 29.24
N GLU A 115 26.32 29.09 30.51
CA GLU A 115 27.42 29.36 31.44
C GLU A 115 28.21 28.08 31.75
N LEU A 116 27.54 26.92 31.80
CA LEU A 116 28.21 25.62 32.00
C LEU A 116 29.03 25.20 30.77
N VAL A 117 28.58 25.56 29.57
CA VAL A 117 29.36 25.37 28.33
C VAL A 117 30.59 26.28 28.36
N LYS A 118 30.38 27.57 28.60
CA LYS A 118 31.41 28.60 28.50
C LYS A 118 32.49 28.50 29.57
N HIS A 119 32.12 28.18 30.81
CA HIS A 119 33.03 28.21 31.95
C HIS A 119 33.43 26.82 32.46
N CYS A 120 32.63 25.78 32.20
CA CYS A 120 32.89 24.43 32.68
C CYS A 120 33.13 23.41 31.55
N HIS A 121 32.96 23.79 30.28
CA HIS A 121 33.11 22.91 29.11
C HIS A 121 32.28 21.62 29.21
N LEU A 122 31.06 21.73 29.74
CA LEU A 122 30.17 20.57 29.94
C LEU A 122 29.69 19.95 28.61
N ASP A 123 29.86 20.67 27.50
CA ASP A 123 29.66 20.21 26.13
C ASP A 123 30.87 19.44 25.56
N VAL A 124 31.90 19.14 26.35
CA VAL A 124 32.98 18.25 25.92
C VAL A 124 32.64 16.83 26.35
N SER A 125 32.49 15.94 25.38
CA SER A 125 32.23 14.52 25.65
C SER A 125 33.47 13.81 26.22
N MET A 126 33.25 12.65 26.86
CA MET A 126 34.36 11.82 27.34
C MET A 126 35.32 11.45 26.21
N MET A 127 34.78 11.14 25.02
CA MET A 127 35.56 10.83 23.83
C MET A 127 36.46 12.01 23.43
N GLU A 128 35.88 13.20 23.28
CA GLU A 128 36.64 14.38 22.88
C GLU A 128 37.69 14.75 23.93
N ARG A 129 37.36 14.67 25.22
CA ARG A 129 38.31 14.91 26.31
C ARG A 129 39.50 13.94 26.25
N LEU A 130 39.26 12.64 26.05
CA LEU A 130 40.33 11.63 25.95
C LEU A 130 41.25 11.91 24.77
N ILE A 131 40.69 12.24 23.60
CA ILE A 131 41.45 12.61 22.40
C ILE A 131 42.30 13.85 22.67
N ASN A 132 41.73 14.89 23.28
CA ASN A 132 42.45 16.12 23.63
C ASN A 132 43.58 15.89 24.64
N CYS A 133 43.48 14.86 25.47
CA CYS A 133 44.55 14.41 26.37
C CYS A 133 45.62 13.53 25.68
N GLY A 134 45.53 13.31 24.37
CA GLY A 134 46.48 12.49 23.62
C GLY A 134 46.23 10.98 23.75
N PHE A 135 45.04 10.56 24.16
CA PHE A 135 44.69 9.14 24.15
C PHE A 135 44.67 8.63 22.70
N PRO A 136 45.31 7.48 22.40
CA PRO A 136 45.36 6.96 21.04
C PRO A 136 43.97 6.54 20.57
N PHE A 137 43.64 6.83 19.32
CA PHE A 137 42.39 6.43 18.69
C PHE A 137 42.64 6.06 17.23
N ASP A 138 41.80 5.18 16.70
CA ASP A 138 41.80 4.84 15.29
C ASP A 138 40.75 5.68 14.55
N CYS A 139 41.12 6.19 13.37
CA CYS A 139 40.24 6.97 12.52
C CYS A 139 39.96 6.23 11.21
N LEU A 140 38.69 6.04 10.86
CA LEU A 140 38.30 5.51 9.56
C LEU A 140 38.46 6.59 8.50
N GLN A 141 39.45 6.44 7.62
CA GLN A 141 39.85 7.49 6.67
C GLN A 141 39.07 7.47 5.34
N PHE A 142 38.38 6.38 5.00
CA PHE A 142 37.67 6.25 3.72
C PHE A 142 36.19 6.62 3.83
N GLN A 143 35.77 7.66 3.09
CA GLN A 143 34.37 8.05 2.99
C GLN A 143 33.67 7.42 1.77
N ASN A 144 32.41 7.02 1.93
CA ASN A 144 31.61 6.34 0.91
C ASN A 144 30.35 7.11 0.48
N ARG A 145 30.17 8.36 0.95
CA ARG A 145 28.92 9.13 0.81
C ARG A 145 29.02 10.20 -0.26
N MET A 146 29.95 11.13 -0.08
CA MET A 146 30.01 12.38 -0.84
C MET A 146 30.77 12.18 -2.14
N ARG A 147 30.36 12.87 -3.21
CA ARG A 147 31.26 13.09 -4.35
C ARG A 147 32.57 13.77 -3.90
N PRO A 148 33.72 13.49 -4.55
CA PRO A 148 34.98 14.18 -4.29
C PRO A 148 34.88 15.71 -4.43
N ASP A 149 34.02 16.17 -5.34
CA ASP A 149 33.71 17.59 -5.55
C ASP A 149 33.14 18.29 -4.29
N ILE A 150 32.53 17.52 -3.40
CA ILE A 150 31.93 17.98 -2.13
C ILE A 150 32.91 17.73 -0.97
N SER A 151 33.45 16.50 -0.87
CA SER A 151 34.31 16.11 0.26
C SER A 151 35.61 16.91 0.31
N LYS A 152 36.13 17.40 -0.83
CA LYS A 152 37.34 18.24 -0.87
C LYS A 152 37.27 19.45 0.07
N TYR A 153 36.08 20.00 0.29
CA TYR A 153 35.90 21.16 1.15
C TYR A 153 35.99 20.82 2.65
N LEU A 154 35.67 19.58 3.03
CA LEU A 154 35.87 19.09 4.40
C LEU A 154 37.36 18.82 4.67
N LYS A 155 38.14 18.48 3.65
CA LYS A 155 39.60 18.23 3.76
C LYS A 155 40.42 19.48 4.05
N LEU A 156 39.85 20.66 3.83
CA LEU A 156 40.56 21.93 4.02
C LEU A 156 40.91 22.21 5.49
N ASP A 157 39.96 21.94 6.39
CA ASP A 157 40.06 22.36 7.79
C ASP A 157 39.35 21.44 8.79
N VAL A 158 38.59 20.43 8.34
CA VAL A 158 37.91 19.47 9.24
C VAL A 158 38.61 18.11 9.27
N TYR A 159 38.82 17.49 8.10
CA TYR A 159 39.41 16.16 7.96
C TYR A 159 40.53 16.12 6.89
N PRO A 160 41.73 16.64 7.16
CA PRO A 160 42.83 16.70 6.19
C PRO A 160 43.20 15.34 5.58
N ASP A 161 43.09 14.27 6.36
CA ASP A 161 43.48 12.91 5.96
C ASP A 161 42.33 12.10 5.31
N LEU A 162 41.18 12.73 5.05
CA LEU A 162 40.00 12.03 4.49
C LEU A 162 40.24 11.61 3.03
N GLN A 163 39.99 10.33 2.75
CA GLN A 163 40.13 9.72 1.43
C GLN A 163 38.76 9.33 0.88
N ASP A 164 38.59 9.46 -0.44
CA ASP A 164 37.33 9.13 -1.10
C ASP A 164 37.38 7.70 -1.64
N ASN A 165 36.40 6.88 -1.27
CA ASN A 165 36.21 5.58 -1.91
C ASN A 165 35.49 5.77 -3.25
N ILE A 166 36.28 5.97 -4.31
CA ILE A 166 35.79 6.31 -5.66
C ILE A 166 34.79 5.28 -6.20
N ASP A 167 34.98 3.99 -5.91
CA ASP A 167 34.08 2.94 -6.38
C ASP A 167 32.68 3.05 -5.73
N SER A 168 32.62 3.38 -4.43
CA SER A 168 31.36 3.58 -3.71
C SER A 168 30.58 4.80 -4.21
N VAL A 169 31.26 5.86 -4.64
CA VAL A 169 30.63 7.16 -4.99
C VAL A 169 30.48 7.39 -6.50
N LYS A 170 30.92 6.44 -7.33
CA LYS A 170 30.92 6.57 -8.80
C LYS A 170 29.55 6.87 -9.41
N GLY A 171 28.48 6.37 -8.79
CA GLY A 171 27.10 6.56 -9.24
C GLY A 171 26.41 7.85 -8.77
N HIS A 172 27.08 8.66 -7.94
CA HIS A 172 26.52 9.91 -7.45
C HIS A 172 26.73 11.00 -8.49
N ASP A 173 25.80 11.24 -9.40
CA ASP A 173 25.97 12.24 -10.46
C ASP A 173 25.69 13.67 -9.98
N ILE A 174 26.47 14.64 -10.50
CA ILE A 174 26.19 16.07 -10.28
C ILE A 174 24.80 16.38 -10.84
N PRO A 175 23.92 17.05 -10.07
CA PRO A 175 22.59 17.41 -10.55
C PRO A 175 22.63 18.01 -11.97
N SER A 176 21.85 17.44 -12.89
CA SER A 176 22.01 17.61 -14.33
C SER A 176 21.98 19.05 -14.85
N PHE A 177 21.30 19.95 -14.11
CA PHE A 177 21.19 21.36 -14.45
C PHE A 177 22.21 22.24 -13.72
N MET A 178 22.91 21.72 -12.71
CA MET A 178 23.95 22.47 -12.00
C MET A 178 25.30 22.33 -12.73
N PRO A 179 26.10 23.42 -12.82
CA PRO A 179 27.43 23.36 -13.41
C PRO A 179 28.42 22.58 -12.54
N LYS A 180 28.26 22.62 -11.21
CA LYS A 180 29.12 21.96 -10.22
C LYS A 180 28.26 21.31 -9.13
N ALA A 181 28.83 20.37 -8.37
CA ALA A 181 28.13 19.68 -7.27
C ALA A 181 27.80 20.61 -6.09
N VAL A 182 28.55 21.70 -5.93
CA VAL A 182 28.39 22.67 -4.84
C VAL A 182 28.04 24.04 -5.40
N ALA A 183 27.16 24.76 -4.72
CA ALA A 183 26.91 26.18 -4.94
C ALA A 183 26.71 26.92 -3.62
N PHE A 184 27.15 28.18 -3.56
CA PHE A 184 26.82 29.12 -2.48
C PHE A 184 26.17 30.35 -3.10
N TRP A 185 24.90 30.57 -2.78
CA TRP A 185 24.17 31.77 -3.17
C TRP A 185 24.31 32.83 -2.08
N ASP A 186 25.14 33.83 -2.37
CA ASP A 186 25.36 35.00 -1.53
C ASP A 186 24.16 35.95 -1.59
N VAL A 187 23.56 36.19 -0.43
CA VAL A 187 22.35 36.99 -0.30
C VAL A 187 22.47 37.99 0.85
N GLU A 188 22.00 39.21 0.62
CA GLU A 188 22.09 40.32 1.58
C GLU A 188 20.81 40.49 2.42
N ASN A 189 19.97 39.46 2.47
CA ASN A 189 18.68 39.48 3.15
C ASN A 189 18.84 39.60 4.68
N MET A 190 18.00 40.44 5.30
CA MET A 190 18.05 40.68 6.72
C MET A 190 17.31 39.60 7.51
N SER A 191 17.94 39.12 8.58
CA SER A 191 17.34 38.20 9.54
C SER A 191 16.54 38.94 10.60
N GLU A 192 15.42 38.37 11.01
CA GLU A 192 14.57 38.88 12.07
C GLU A 192 14.68 37.98 13.32
N SER A 193 14.67 38.59 14.50
CA SER A 193 14.64 37.89 15.78
C SER A 193 13.20 37.69 16.22
N GLY A 194 12.75 36.45 16.37
CA GLY A 194 11.49 36.10 17.05
C GLY A 194 11.71 35.90 18.55
N GLU A 195 10.63 35.56 19.28
CA GLU A 195 10.66 35.41 20.75
C GLU A 195 11.70 34.40 21.28
N ARG A 196 12.10 33.38 20.49
CA ARG A 196 13.12 32.36 20.88
C ARG A 196 13.98 31.81 19.72
N SER A 197 13.91 32.37 18.51
CA SER A 197 14.66 31.86 17.34
C SER A 197 14.79 32.91 16.24
N TYR A 198 15.64 32.65 15.23
CA TYR A 198 15.84 33.55 14.08
C TYR A 198 15.13 33.03 12.84
N VAL A 199 14.67 33.97 12.02
CA VAL A 199 14.09 33.71 10.69
C VAL A 199 14.68 34.65 9.65
N ASN A 200 14.74 34.20 8.41
CA ASN A 200 15.10 35.03 7.27
C ASN A 200 14.13 34.71 6.13
N ASN A 201 13.18 35.62 5.94
CA ASN A 201 12.06 35.43 5.03
C ASN A 201 12.51 35.28 3.57
N GLY A 202 13.48 36.09 3.15
CA GLY A 202 13.94 36.02 1.76
C GLY A 202 14.86 34.84 1.47
N GLU A 203 15.69 34.40 2.44
CA GLU A 203 16.35 33.10 2.31
C GLU A 203 15.35 31.95 2.22
N ALA A 204 14.29 31.98 3.03
CA ALA A 204 13.24 30.96 3.00
C ALA A 204 12.51 30.93 1.64
N GLU A 205 12.29 32.08 1.01
CA GLU A 205 11.71 32.15 -0.34
C GLU A 205 12.65 31.57 -1.40
N LEU A 206 13.93 31.92 -1.33
CA LEU A 206 14.93 31.43 -2.28
C LEU A 206 15.11 29.92 -2.17
N ILE A 207 15.24 29.38 -0.96
CA ILE A 207 15.47 27.93 -0.77
C ILE A 207 14.26 27.10 -1.19
N VAL A 208 13.04 27.61 -0.97
CA VAL A 208 11.81 26.98 -1.45
C VAL A 208 11.76 27.01 -2.98
N GLU A 209 12.10 28.13 -3.64
CA GLU A 209 12.12 28.17 -5.11
C GLU A 209 13.20 27.29 -5.71
N VAL A 210 14.38 27.18 -5.08
CA VAL A 210 15.42 26.23 -5.49
C VAL A 210 14.88 24.81 -5.39
N ALA A 211 14.30 24.43 -4.25
CA ALA A 211 13.70 23.11 -4.06
C ALA A 211 12.60 22.82 -5.11
N MET A 212 11.69 23.75 -5.36
CA MET A 212 10.67 23.63 -6.40
C MET A 212 11.27 23.54 -7.81
N THR A 213 12.42 24.17 -8.05
CA THR A 213 13.13 24.08 -9.35
C THR A 213 13.67 22.68 -9.57
N PHE A 214 14.25 22.04 -8.54
CA PHE A 214 14.60 20.61 -8.61
C PHE A 214 13.37 19.75 -8.96
N LEU A 215 12.23 19.95 -8.31
CA LEU A 215 11.02 19.18 -8.63
C LEU A 215 10.49 19.44 -10.05
N ARG A 216 10.51 20.69 -10.53
CA ARG A 216 10.14 21.05 -11.92
C ARG A 216 11.10 20.41 -12.92
N PHE A 217 12.33 20.19 -12.50
CA PHE A 217 13.36 19.47 -13.21
C PHE A 217 13.42 18.02 -12.70
N GLY A 218 12.28 17.34 -12.55
CA GLY A 218 12.22 15.87 -12.49
C GLY A 218 12.89 15.18 -11.29
N TYR A 219 13.44 15.89 -10.31
CA TYR A 219 13.91 15.26 -9.08
C TYR A 219 12.73 14.92 -8.17
N LYS A 220 12.86 13.82 -7.43
CA LYS A 220 11.82 13.39 -6.51
C LYS A 220 11.92 14.13 -5.18
N PRO A 221 10.80 14.42 -4.49
CA PRO A 221 10.81 15.05 -3.17
C PRO A 221 11.71 14.34 -2.15
N SER A 222 11.76 13.01 -2.17
CA SER A 222 12.57 12.19 -1.27
C SER A 222 14.08 12.35 -1.48
N GLN A 223 14.53 12.80 -2.64
CA GLN A 223 15.94 13.05 -2.94
C GLN A 223 16.44 14.39 -2.37
N LEU A 224 15.54 15.21 -1.82
CA LEU A 224 15.86 16.54 -1.31
C LEU A 224 15.70 16.62 0.20
N THR A 225 16.62 17.36 0.82
CA THR A 225 16.48 17.79 2.21
C THR A 225 16.89 19.25 2.35
N ILE A 226 16.11 20.00 3.11
CA ILE A 226 16.41 21.38 3.50
C ILE A 226 16.86 21.41 4.96
N LEU A 227 18.05 21.95 5.19
CA LEU A 227 18.64 22.15 6.51
C LEU A 227 18.72 23.63 6.86
N THR A 228 18.59 23.93 8.14
CA THR A 228 18.83 25.28 8.66
C THR A 228 19.24 25.22 10.14
N PRO A 229 20.06 26.13 10.68
CA PRO A 229 20.45 26.06 12.09
C PRO A 229 19.32 26.42 13.07
N TYR A 230 18.23 27.03 12.60
CA TYR A 230 17.23 27.67 13.48
C TYR A 230 15.84 27.06 13.32
N GLN A 231 15.22 26.65 14.44
CA GLN A 231 13.86 26.10 14.45
C GLN A 231 12.79 27.09 13.94
N GLY A 232 12.99 28.39 14.16
CA GLY A 232 12.14 29.42 13.55
C GLY A 232 12.12 29.31 12.03
N GLN A 233 13.30 29.17 11.41
CA GLN A 233 13.44 29.04 9.97
C GLN A 233 12.88 27.71 9.45
N VAL A 234 13.03 26.60 10.21
CA VAL A 234 12.39 25.30 9.86
C VAL A 234 10.88 25.49 9.70
N ARG A 235 10.23 26.13 10.67
CA ARG A 235 8.77 26.40 10.62
C ARG A 235 8.39 27.28 9.43
N LEU A 236 9.16 28.35 9.19
CA LEU A 236 8.89 29.29 8.08
C LEU A 236 9.04 28.61 6.71
N ILE A 237 10.09 27.82 6.51
CA ILE A 237 10.32 27.08 5.26
C ILE A 237 9.20 26.07 5.06
N ARG A 238 8.82 25.28 6.08
CA ARG A 238 7.69 24.34 5.99
C ARG A 238 6.38 25.05 5.62
N GLN A 239 6.11 26.22 6.22
CA GLN A 239 4.94 27.03 5.93
C GLN A 239 4.89 27.49 4.46
N LYS A 240 6.02 27.94 3.90
CA LYS A 240 6.10 28.40 2.51
C LYS A 240 6.14 27.26 1.49
N LEU A 241 6.80 26.16 1.83
CA LEU A 241 7.00 25.02 0.93
C LEU A 241 5.70 24.24 0.70
N ARG A 242 4.90 24.06 1.75
CA ARG A 242 3.66 23.27 1.70
C ARG A 242 2.70 23.65 0.57
N PRO A 243 2.23 24.92 0.43
CA PRO A 243 1.31 25.27 -0.65
C PRO A 243 1.92 25.05 -2.04
N ARG A 244 3.23 25.22 -2.18
CA ARG A 244 3.95 25.03 -3.45
C ARG A 244 4.00 23.55 -3.85
N LEU A 245 4.17 22.66 -2.88
CA LEU A 245 4.11 21.22 -3.11
C LEU A 245 2.70 20.78 -3.49
N GLU A 246 1.67 21.27 -2.79
CA GLU A 246 0.27 20.94 -3.10
C GLU A 246 -0.12 21.38 -4.52
N ASP A 247 0.34 22.55 -4.97
CA ASP A 247 0.15 23.02 -6.34
C ASP A 247 0.91 22.16 -7.37
N TRP A 248 2.14 21.73 -7.05
CA TRP A 248 2.93 20.86 -7.91
C TRP A 248 2.32 19.46 -8.04
N GLU A 249 1.87 18.84 -6.94
CA GLU A 249 1.23 17.52 -6.93
C GLU A 249 -0.05 17.51 -7.79
N ARG A 250 -0.85 18.58 -7.71
CA ARG A 250 -2.02 18.77 -8.56
C ARG A 250 -1.65 18.92 -10.04
N ASP A 251 -0.54 19.58 -10.33
CA ASP A 251 -0.04 19.75 -11.71
C ASP A 251 0.50 18.44 -12.29
N VAL A 252 1.17 17.62 -11.49
CA VAL A 252 1.73 16.32 -11.90
C VAL A 252 0.63 15.29 -12.13
N SER A 253 -0.34 15.18 -11.21
CA SER A 253 -1.48 14.26 -11.35
C SER A 253 -2.32 14.50 -12.61
N ASN A 254 -2.35 15.74 -13.12
CA ASN A 254 -3.04 16.10 -14.35
C ASN A 254 -2.24 15.82 -15.65
N ARG A 255 -0.92 15.54 -15.57
CA ARG A 255 -0.03 15.47 -16.75
C ARG A 255 0.22 14.06 -17.28
N SER A 256 0.11 12.98 -16.50
CA SER A 256 -0.13 11.59 -16.94
C SER A 256 -0.20 10.62 -15.75
N ALA A 257 -0.82 9.44 -15.94
CA ALA A 257 -0.91 8.39 -14.92
C ALA A 257 0.45 7.78 -14.52
N ALA A 258 1.50 7.89 -15.35
CA ALA A 258 2.82 7.34 -15.06
C ALA A 258 3.63 8.22 -14.08
N LEU A 259 3.40 9.54 -14.07
CA LEU A 259 4.04 10.48 -13.14
C LEU A 259 3.31 10.56 -11.78
N ALA A 260 2.09 10.03 -11.71
CA ALA A 260 1.31 9.99 -10.47
C ALA A 260 1.90 9.00 -9.44
N ASP A 261 2.58 7.95 -9.89
CA ASP A 261 3.32 7.03 -9.01
C ASP A 261 4.57 7.71 -8.40
N GLU A 262 5.21 8.65 -9.12
CA GLU A 262 6.38 9.40 -8.63
C GLU A 262 6.06 10.42 -7.53
N ALA A 263 4.84 10.98 -7.53
CA ALA A 263 4.36 11.88 -6.49
C ALA A 263 4.11 11.15 -5.15
N ASN A 264 4.02 9.81 -5.15
CA ASN A 264 3.75 9.00 -3.96
C ASN A 264 5.03 8.58 -3.18
N GLU A 265 6.23 8.96 -3.64
CA GLU A 265 7.51 8.51 -3.07
C GLU A 265 8.11 9.43 -1.97
N GLY A 266 7.28 10.15 -1.20
CA GLY A 266 7.70 10.88 0.01
C GLY A 266 7.66 12.40 -0.08
N PHE A 267 8.16 13.08 0.95
CA PHE A 267 8.14 14.55 1.08
C PHE A 267 9.56 15.12 1.21
N ILE A 268 9.74 16.39 0.83
CA ILE A 268 10.99 17.12 1.09
C ILE A 268 11.15 17.28 2.60
N LYS A 269 12.17 16.66 3.18
CA LYS A 269 12.48 16.78 4.60
C LYS A 269 13.00 18.19 4.90
N VAL A 270 12.52 18.80 5.98
CA VAL A 270 13.01 20.11 6.47
C VAL A 270 13.37 19.95 7.93
N HIS A 271 14.65 20.03 8.29
CA HIS A 271 15.14 19.81 9.66
C HIS A 271 16.15 20.88 10.10
N SER A 272 16.36 20.96 11.42
CA SER A 272 17.55 21.64 11.91
C SER A 272 18.79 20.80 11.64
N ILE A 273 19.96 21.44 11.52
CA ILE A 273 21.24 20.74 11.38
C ILE A 273 21.41 19.72 12.52
N ASP A 274 21.12 20.13 13.75
CA ASP A 274 21.30 19.31 14.95
C ASP A 274 20.43 18.03 14.95
N VAL A 275 19.24 18.06 14.34
CA VAL A 275 18.33 16.89 14.28
C VAL A 275 18.70 15.93 13.15
N TYR A 276 19.45 16.39 12.15
CA TYR A 276 19.76 15.64 10.94
C TYR A 276 21.12 14.91 11.02
N GLN A 277 21.73 14.83 12.20
CA GLN A 277 22.93 14.01 12.39
C GLN A 277 22.61 12.53 12.11
N GLY A 278 23.59 11.80 11.56
CA GLY A 278 23.42 10.42 11.10
C GLY A 278 22.70 10.27 9.75
N ASP A 279 21.80 11.18 9.38
CA ASP A 279 21.04 11.15 8.13
C ASP A 279 21.85 11.67 6.91
N GLU A 280 21.42 11.28 5.71
CA GLU A 280 21.99 11.72 4.42
C GLU A 280 20.92 11.80 3.31
N ASN A 281 21.21 12.55 2.24
CA ASN A 281 20.38 12.59 1.04
C ASN A 281 21.18 12.91 -0.23
N ASP A 282 20.58 12.75 -1.41
CA ASP A 282 21.20 13.11 -2.69
C ASP A 282 21.51 14.60 -2.76
N ILE A 283 20.50 15.43 -2.44
CA ILE A 283 20.57 16.88 -2.55
C ILE A 283 20.24 17.51 -1.21
N VAL A 284 21.17 18.31 -0.69
CA VAL A 284 21.01 19.05 0.56
C VAL A 284 21.06 20.55 0.26
N LEU A 285 20.01 21.25 0.67
CA LEU A 285 19.88 22.70 0.59
C LEU A 285 20.01 23.28 2.00
N VAL A 286 20.84 24.29 2.20
CA VAL A 286 21.12 24.84 3.53
C VAL A 286 20.84 26.35 3.57
N SER A 287 19.88 26.78 4.39
CA SER A 287 19.63 28.20 4.69
C SER A 287 20.34 28.58 5.99
N LEU A 288 21.26 29.55 5.90
CA LEU A 288 22.14 29.96 7.00
C LEU A 288 21.54 31.04 7.90
N VAL A 289 20.53 31.76 7.42
CA VAL A 289 19.62 32.68 8.13
C VAL A 289 20.25 34.00 8.56
N ARG A 290 21.42 33.99 9.21
CA ARG A 290 21.94 35.15 9.96
C ARG A 290 22.48 36.26 9.06
N SER A 291 22.17 37.51 9.39
CA SER A 291 22.62 38.69 8.63
C SER A 291 23.57 39.66 9.36
N GLU A 292 23.64 39.61 10.71
CA GLU A 292 24.45 40.55 11.51
C GLU A 292 25.57 39.89 12.34
N LYS A 293 25.26 38.79 13.02
CA LYS A 293 26.19 38.02 13.85
C LYS A 293 26.06 36.54 13.53
N PRO A 294 27.15 35.76 13.45
CA PRO A 294 27.09 34.36 13.04
C PRO A 294 26.32 33.48 14.05
N GLY A 295 26.44 33.74 15.36
CA GLY A 295 25.81 32.91 16.40
C GLY A 295 26.16 31.42 16.23
N PHE A 296 25.15 30.55 16.09
CA PHE A 296 25.36 29.11 15.89
C PHE A 296 26.18 28.75 14.66
N LEU A 297 26.27 29.64 13.66
CA LEU A 297 27.11 29.43 12.49
C LEU A 297 28.61 29.48 12.83
N ALA A 298 29.02 30.05 13.97
CA ALA A 298 30.42 30.05 14.40
C ALA A 298 30.91 28.68 14.87
N SER A 299 30.03 27.68 14.97
CA SER A 299 30.42 26.32 15.32
C SER A 299 30.95 25.56 14.10
N LEU A 300 32.25 25.23 14.12
CA LEU A 300 32.89 24.36 13.14
C LEU A 300 32.18 23.01 13.02
N ASN A 301 31.75 22.44 14.15
CA ASN A 301 31.04 21.17 14.24
C ASN A 301 29.72 21.16 13.45
N ARG A 302 28.90 22.22 13.61
CA ARG A 302 27.63 22.36 12.86
C ARG A 302 27.86 22.58 11.37
N ARG A 303 28.89 23.35 11.01
CA ARG A 303 29.29 23.54 9.60
C ARG A 303 29.72 22.20 8.98
N CYS A 304 30.53 21.41 9.70
CA CYS A 304 30.91 20.07 9.29
C CYS A 304 29.69 19.17 9.03
N VAL A 305 28.73 19.15 9.96
CA VAL A 305 27.49 18.38 9.76
C VAL A 305 26.79 18.86 8.50
N ALA A 306 26.51 20.16 8.35
CA ALA A 306 25.84 20.71 7.17
C ALA A 306 26.54 20.39 5.84
N GLN A 307 27.87 20.39 5.80
CA GLN A 307 28.66 20.07 4.60
C GLN A 307 28.65 18.57 4.23
N SER A 308 28.47 17.68 5.21
CA SER A 308 28.70 16.24 5.08
C SER A 308 27.45 15.39 4.84
N ARG A 309 26.29 16.03 4.58
CA ARG A 309 25.00 15.34 4.45
C ARG A 309 24.61 14.96 3.02
N SER A 310 25.18 15.61 2.01
CA SER A 310 24.80 15.38 0.61
C SER A 310 25.65 14.31 -0.06
N ARG A 311 25.04 13.54 -0.97
CA ARG A 311 25.75 12.62 -1.86
C ARG A 311 26.14 13.28 -3.18
N CYS A 312 25.18 13.97 -3.81
CA CYS A 312 25.27 14.43 -5.19
C CYS A 312 25.37 15.96 -5.32
N GLY A 313 24.58 16.71 -4.52
CA GLY A 313 24.49 18.17 -4.62
C GLY A 313 24.36 18.88 -3.27
N LEU A 314 25.11 19.96 -3.08
CA LEU A 314 25.07 20.81 -1.89
C LEU A 314 24.88 22.27 -2.26
N ILE A 315 23.85 22.92 -1.72
CA ILE A 315 23.60 24.35 -1.97
C ILE A 315 23.49 25.09 -0.64
N PHE A 316 24.35 26.08 -0.43
CA PHE A 316 24.22 27.04 0.66
C PHE A 316 23.53 28.31 0.18
N ILE A 317 22.69 28.90 1.02
CA ILE A 317 22.10 30.23 0.85
C ILE A 317 22.36 31.00 2.15
N GLY A 318 23.02 32.15 2.03
CA GLY A 318 23.31 33.00 3.19
C GLY A 318 24.20 34.18 2.85
N LYS A 319 24.52 34.99 3.86
CA LYS A 319 25.32 36.21 3.71
C LYS A 319 26.82 35.94 3.85
N ALA A 320 27.54 35.87 2.73
CA ALA A 320 28.97 35.57 2.71
C ALA A 320 29.79 36.65 3.41
N SER A 321 29.41 37.93 3.26
CA SER A 321 30.09 39.07 3.91
C SER A 321 30.09 39.00 5.45
N LEU A 322 29.07 38.37 6.04
CA LEU A 322 29.03 38.06 7.47
C LEU A 322 29.98 36.91 7.81
N LEU A 323 29.86 35.81 7.06
CA LEU A 323 30.56 34.56 7.36
C LEU A 323 32.07 34.65 7.12
N ARG A 324 32.54 35.47 6.18
CA ARG A 324 33.98 35.73 6.00
C ARG A 324 34.66 36.31 7.25
N LYS A 325 33.89 36.94 8.16
CA LYS A 325 34.40 37.44 9.45
C LYS A 325 34.58 36.33 10.50
N CYS A 326 34.09 35.12 10.21
CA CYS A 326 34.16 33.95 11.05
C CYS A 326 35.36 33.08 10.63
N ALA A 327 36.24 32.73 11.56
CA ALA A 327 37.42 31.92 11.25
C ALA A 327 37.02 30.57 10.63
N GLU A 328 35.96 29.98 11.17
CA GLU A 328 35.35 28.72 10.77
C GLU A 328 34.66 28.78 9.41
N TRP A 329 34.65 29.89 8.68
CA TRP A 329 34.07 29.96 7.32
C TRP A 329 35.01 30.61 6.31
N SER A 330 35.98 31.40 6.77
CA SER A 330 36.88 32.17 5.91
C SER A 330 37.61 31.32 4.86
N GLN A 331 38.23 30.21 5.27
CA GLN A 331 38.95 29.32 4.36
C GLN A 331 38.01 28.63 3.36
N LEU A 332 36.85 28.16 3.83
CA LEU A 332 35.83 27.53 2.99
C LEU A 332 35.30 28.50 1.92
N LEU A 333 34.98 29.73 2.31
CA LEU A 333 34.47 30.75 1.39
C LEU A 333 35.53 31.21 0.38
N THR A 334 36.80 31.22 0.77
CA THR A 334 37.91 31.50 -0.15
C THR A 334 38.00 30.40 -1.21
N ALA A 335 37.95 29.12 -0.81
CA ALA A 335 37.93 28.00 -1.75
C ALA A 335 36.68 28.01 -2.65
N PHE A 336 35.51 28.40 -2.12
CA PHE A 336 34.29 28.56 -2.92
C PHE A 336 34.41 29.67 -3.96
N ASP A 337 35.13 30.75 -3.66
CA ASP A 337 35.39 31.88 -4.55
C ASP A 337 36.36 31.47 -5.68
N GLU A 338 37.46 30.81 -5.32
CA GLU A 338 38.45 30.25 -6.27
C GLU A 338 37.83 29.22 -7.22
N ASP A 339 36.92 28.38 -6.70
CA ASP A 339 36.15 27.45 -7.50
C ASP A 339 35.00 28.12 -8.28
N GLY A 340 34.73 29.41 -8.09
CA GLY A 340 33.63 30.12 -8.75
C GLY A 340 32.23 29.59 -8.41
N VAL A 341 32.09 28.92 -7.25
CA VAL A 341 30.80 28.40 -6.74
C VAL A 341 30.13 29.37 -5.76
N LEU A 342 30.86 30.36 -5.24
CA LEU A 342 30.32 31.49 -4.48
C LEU A 342 29.85 32.59 -5.44
N ARG A 343 28.54 32.84 -5.50
CA ARG A 343 27.95 33.78 -6.45
C ARG A 343 26.76 34.53 -5.87
N SER A 344 26.48 35.73 -6.39
CA SER A 344 25.27 36.50 -6.07
C SER A 344 24.05 36.09 -6.92
N ASP A 345 24.24 35.16 -7.85
CA ASP A 345 23.20 34.55 -8.68
C ASP A 345 23.26 33.01 -8.63
N PHE A 346 22.09 32.37 -8.82
CA PHE A 346 22.00 30.92 -8.96
C PHE A 346 22.15 30.53 -10.43
N GLN A 347 23.29 29.94 -10.78
CA GLN A 347 23.63 29.53 -12.14
C GLN A 347 23.14 28.11 -12.43
N VAL A 348 22.60 27.91 -13.63
CA VAL A 348 22.32 26.59 -14.19
C VAL A 348 22.83 26.49 -15.61
N VAL A 349 23.08 25.26 -16.04
CA VAL A 349 23.61 24.97 -17.37
C VAL A 349 22.88 23.79 -18.00
N CYS A 350 22.48 23.96 -19.25
CA CYS A 350 22.09 22.86 -20.11
C CYS A 350 23.35 22.19 -20.66
N ARG A 351 23.82 21.11 -20.00
CA ARG A 351 25.03 20.39 -20.44
C ARG A 351 24.98 19.90 -21.90
N LYS A 352 23.79 19.64 -22.44
CA LYS A 352 23.60 19.20 -23.83
C LYS A 352 23.85 20.32 -24.86
N HIS A 353 23.58 21.57 -24.51
CA HIS A 353 23.67 22.72 -25.43
C HIS A 353 24.67 23.78 -24.99
N GLY A 354 25.32 23.61 -23.84
CA GLY A 354 26.19 24.63 -23.23
C GLY A 354 25.48 25.93 -22.86
N THR A 355 24.14 25.95 -22.84
CA THR A 355 23.38 27.17 -22.54
C THR A 355 23.39 27.42 -21.04
N GLU A 356 23.87 28.59 -20.63
CA GLU A 356 23.89 29.02 -19.24
C GLU A 356 22.75 29.99 -18.95
N HIS A 357 22.14 29.83 -17.79
CA HIS A 357 21.15 30.75 -17.25
C HIS A 357 21.55 31.10 -15.82
N SER A 358 21.29 32.32 -15.38
CA SER A 358 21.48 32.69 -13.99
C SER A 358 20.33 33.55 -13.49
N TRP A 359 20.05 33.46 -12.19
CA TRP A 359 18.94 34.16 -11.55
C TRP A 359 19.35 34.81 -10.26
N ARG A 360 18.83 36.02 -10.03
CA ARG A 360 19.16 36.84 -8.87
C ARG A 360 18.06 36.87 -7.81
N SER A 361 16.89 36.29 -8.10
CA SER A 361 15.76 36.30 -7.17
C SER A 361 14.83 35.08 -7.31
N ALA A 362 14.06 34.82 -6.25
CA ALA A 362 13.00 33.82 -6.22
C ALA A 362 11.93 34.07 -7.31
N ALA A 363 11.62 35.35 -7.59
CA ALA A 363 10.67 35.73 -8.62
C ALA A 363 11.15 35.37 -10.03
N GLU A 364 12.45 35.53 -10.32
CA GLU A 364 13.04 35.13 -11.60
C GLU A 364 13.00 33.61 -11.79
N LEU A 365 13.37 32.84 -10.74
CA LEU A 365 13.25 31.37 -10.72
C LEU A 365 11.80 30.90 -10.92
N SER A 366 10.84 31.58 -10.29
CA SER A 366 9.41 31.25 -10.39
C SER A 366 8.83 31.44 -11.79
N ARG A 367 9.32 32.42 -12.56
CA ARG A 367 8.83 32.71 -13.92
C ARG A 367 9.20 31.64 -14.94
N MET A 368 10.10 30.72 -14.60
CA MET A 368 10.37 29.55 -15.42
C MET A 368 9.14 28.62 -15.43
N LYS A 369 8.27 28.80 -16.43
CA LYS A 369 7.17 27.89 -16.78
C LYS A 369 7.68 26.55 -17.33
N GLY A 370 8.63 25.91 -16.65
CA GLY A 370 9.21 24.62 -17.05
C GLY A 370 10.04 24.65 -18.33
N VAL A 371 10.50 25.81 -18.79
CA VAL A 371 11.41 25.92 -19.96
C VAL A 371 12.84 26.04 -19.45
N PHE A 372 13.54 24.90 -19.34
CA PHE A 372 14.95 24.83 -18.94
C PHE A 372 15.89 25.33 -20.04
N CYS A 373 15.72 24.83 -21.26
CA CYS A 373 16.50 25.23 -22.43
C CYS A 373 15.56 25.47 -23.61
N ARG A 374 15.79 26.55 -24.37
CA ARG A 374 14.95 26.95 -25.51
C ARG A 374 15.35 26.27 -26.82
N SER A 375 16.45 25.53 -26.83
CA SER A 375 16.91 24.75 -27.97
C SER A 375 16.11 23.44 -28.08
N LYS A 376 15.90 22.95 -29.31
CA LYS A 376 15.38 21.59 -29.52
C LYS A 376 16.38 20.57 -28.99
N CYS A 377 15.89 19.48 -28.43
CA CYS A 377 16.75 18.40 -27.98
C CYS A 377 17.53 17.79 -29.15
N VAL A 378 18.81 17.50 -28.93
CA VAL A 378 19.73 16.91 -29.93
C VAL A 378 19.86 15.40 -29.80
N GLU A 379 19.22 14.78 -28.80
CA GLU A 379 19.31 13.33 -28.62
C GLU A 379 18.45 12.57 -29.63
N THR A 380 18.97 11.40 -30.00
CA THR A 380 18.28 10.45 -30.87
C THR A 380 17.36 9.59 -30.02
N MET A 381 16.11 9.45 -30.46
CA MET A 381 15.11 8.58 -29.85
C MET A 381 15.60 7.12 -29.89
N THR A 382 15.07 6.25 -29.03
CA THR A 382 15.42 4.81 -28.96
C THR A 382 15.25 4.05 -30.27
N CYS A 383 14.47 4.56 -31.22
CA CYS A 383 14.36 3.99 -32.56
C CYS A 383 15.63 4.17 -33.42
N GLY A 384 16.62 4.97 -32.99
CA GLY A 384 17.92 5.14 -33.64
C GLY A 384 17.92 6.05 -34.87
N GLU A 385 16.76 6.38 -35.44
CA GLU A 385 16.66 7.17 -36.68
C GLU A 385 16.12 8.60 -36.48
N HIS A 386 15.42 8.86 -35.38
CA HIS A 386 14.71 10.11 -35.18
C HIS A 386 15.30 10.94 -34.05
N VAL A 387 15.53 12.23 -34.30
CA VAL A 387 15.91 13.19 -33.26
C VAL A 387 14.67 13.63 -32.48
N CYS A 388 14.84 13.86 -31.18
CA CYS A 388 13.78 14.30 -30.30
C CYS A 388 13.15 15.63 -30.77
N PRO A 389 11.81 15.71 -30.96
CA PRO A 389 11.15 16.94 -31.41
C PRO A 389 10.89 17.95 -30.27
N LYS A 390 11.11 17.55 -29.00
CA LYS A 390 10.81 18.36 -27.82
C LYS A 390 11.91 19.40 -27.58
N LEU A 391 11.58 20.45 -26.83
CA LEU A 391 12.59 21.36 -26.27
C LEU A 391 13.47 20.60 -25.28
N CYS A 392 14.74 20.98 -25.20
CA CYS A 392 15.69 20.33 -24.32
C CYS A 392 15.31 20.56 -22.85
N GLN A 393 15.02 19.46 -22.17
CA GLN A 393 14.79 19.39 -20.73
C GLN A 393 15.74 18.34 -20.16
N PRO A 394 16.19 18.44 -18.90
CA PRO A 394 17.13 17.47 -18.37
C PRO A 394 16.50 16.09 -18.10
N TRP A 395 15.16 15.96 -18.16
CA TRP A 395 14.39 14.77 -17.71
C TRP A 395 13.34 14.28 -18.70
N HIS A 396 13.33 14.79 -19.93
CA HIS A 396 12.38 14.27 -20.91
C HIS A 396 12.91 12.98 -21.53
N GLU A 397 12.04 11.99 -21.62
CA GLU A 397 12.37 10.67 -22.12
C GLU A 397 12.44 10.62 -23.66
N HIS A 398 13.26 9.69 -24.14
CA HIS A 398 13.53 9.42 -25.56
C HIS A 398 13.08 8.02 -25.98
N ASP A 399 12.29 7.36 -25.15
CA ASP A 399 11.86 5.97 -25.27
C ASP A 399 10.74 5.75 -26.31
N ARG A 400 9.89 6.77 -26.52
CA ARG A 400 8.72 6.69 -27.39
C ARG A 400 8.77 7.67 -28.55
N CYS A 401 8.98 7.15 -29.76
CA CYS A 401 8.93 7.94 -30.99
C CYS A 401 7.53 7.94 -31.63
N ASP A 402 6.82 9.08 -31.54
CA ASP A 402 5.48 9.24 -32.12
C ASP A 402 5.47 9.65 -33.61
N LYS A 403 6.65 9.74 -34.25
CA LYS A 403 6.74 10.11 -35.66
C LYS A 403 6.10 9.04 -36.55
N MET A 404 5.32 9.45 -37.53
CA MET A 404 4.71 8.54 -38.49
C MET A 404 5.75 8.01 -39.48
N VAL A 405 5.86 6.70 -39.60
CA VAL A 405 6.74 5.98 -40.53
C VAL A 405 5.93 5.10 -41.48
N ILE A 406 6.47 4.85 -42.67
CA ILE A 406 5.90 3.93 -43.65
C ILE A 406 6.64 2.60 -43.53
N VAL A 407 5.93 1.54 -43.15
CA VAL A 407 6.49 0.20 -42.98
C VAL A 407 6.04 -0.69 -44.13
N LYS A 408 6.98 -1.41 -44.74
CA LYS A 408 6.67 -2.45 -45.73
C LYS A 408 6.29 -3.74 -45.02
N LEU A 409 5.07 -4.21 -45.25
CA LEU A 409 4.54 -5.44 -44.69
C LEU A 409 5.07 -6.68 -45.45
N PRO A 410 5.04 -7.89 -44.84
CA PRO A 410 5.47 -9.13 -45.52
C PRO A 410 4.73 -9.43 -46.82
N CYS A 411 3.49 -8.94 -46.96
CA CYS A 411 2.72 -9.02 -48.21
C CYS A 411 3.13 -7.99 -49.28
N SER A 412 4.23 -7.27 -49.08
CA SER A 412 4.78 -6.20 -49.93
C SER A 412 3.96 -4.91 -50.02
N HIS A 413 2.80 -4.82 -49.36
CA HIS A 413 2.08 -3.56 -49.17
C HIS A 413 2.74 -2.68 -48.11
N THR A 414 2.42 -1.39 -48.12
CA THR A 414 2.91 -0.41 -47.14
C THR A 414 1.80 0.07 -46.22
N THR A 415 2.11 0.33 -44.96
CA THR A 415 1.19 0.99 -44.02
C THR A 415 1.86 2.13 -43.28
N LYS A 416 1.09 3.15 -42.90
CA LYS A 416 1.56 4.31 -42.13
C LYS A 416 1.23 4.09 -40.65
N ILE A 417 2.25 4.04 -39.80
CA ILE A 417 2.12 3.77 -38.36
C ILE A 417 3.07 4.63 -37.54
N GLN A 418 2.80 4.81 -36.25
CA GLN A 418 3.73 5.48 -35.33
C GLN A 418 5.00 4.62 -35.15
N CYS A 419 6.17 5.27 -35.14
CA CYS A 419 7.47 4.61 -35.10
C CYS A 419 7.64 3.66 -33.90
N PHE A 420 7.14 4.00 -32.71
CA PHE A 420 7.22 3.08 -31.56
C PHE A 420 6.40 1.79 -31.71
N LEU A 421 5.45 1.73 -32.66
CA LEU A 421 4.64 0.54 -32.96
C LEU A 421 5.18 -0.24 -34.17
N SER A 422 6.15 0.28 -34.92
CA SER A 422 6.60 -0.32 -36.18
C SER A 422 7.29 -1.67 -36.00
N SER A 423 7.78 -1.97 -34.80
CA SER A 423 8.45 -3.21 -34.44
C SER A 423 7.51 -4.28 -33.88
N ASP A 424 6.25 -3.96 -33.55
CA ASP A 424 5.28 -4.92 -33.00
C ASP A 424 4.39 -5.52 -34.10
N PRO A 425 4.52 -6.82 -34.42
CA PRO A 425 3.74 -7.48 -35.47
C PRO A 425 2.22 -7.41 -35.25
N ARG A 426 1.74 -7.25 -34.02
CA ARG A 426 0.30 -7.20 -33.70
C ARG A 426 -0.39 -5.95 -34.27
N HIS A 427 0.37 -4.88 -34.47
CA HIS A 427 -0.13 -3.60 -34.99
C HIS A 427 0.04 -3.47 -36.51
N LEU A 428 0.74 -4.41 -37.16
CA LEU A 428 1.03 -4.42 -38.59
C LEU A 428 -0.02 -5.22 -39.38
N LYS A 429 -1.25 -4.69 -39.49
CA LYS A 429 -2.33 -5.30 -40.28
C LYS A 429 -2.45 -4.66 -41.66
N CYS A 430 -2.55 -5.50 -42.70
CA CYS A 430 -2.77 -5.05 -44.08
C CYS A 430 -4.27 -4.94 -44.38
N GLU A 431 -4.74 -3.76 -44.78
CA GLU A 431 -6.13 -3.53 -45.17
C GLU A 431 -6.38 -3.59 -46.69
N GLU A 432 -5.31 -3.71 -47.47
CA GLU A 432 -5.38 -3.79 -48.93
C GLU A 432 -6.04 -5.09 -49.41
N LYS A 433 -6.57 -5.04 -50.64
CA LYS A 433 -7.17 -6.23 -51.29
C LYS A 433 -6.14 -7.34 -51.41
N CYS A 434 -6.55 -8.58 -51.12
CA CYS A 434 -5.66 -9.72 -51.27
C CYS A 434 -5.37 -9.99 -52.76
N ILE A 435 -4.09 -10.05 -53.12
CA ILE A 435 -3.63 -10.37 -54.48
C ILE A 435 -3.41 -11.87 -54.73
N ARG A 436 -3.70 -12.73 -53.73
CA ARG A 436 -3.47 -14.18 -53.82
C ARG A 436 -4.56 -14.85 -54.65
N MET A 437 -4.19 -15.85 -55.43
CA MET A 437 -5.14 -16.79 -56.02
C MET A 437 -5.53 -17.86 -55.00
N LEU A 438 -6.83 -18.15 -54.91
CA LEU A 438 -7.35 -19.27 -54.14
C LEU A 438 -6.95 -20.59 -54.80
N SER A 439 -6.94 -21.68 -54.03
CA SER A 439 -6.64 -23.03 -54.54
C SER A 439 -7.57 -23.50 -55.67
N CYS A 440 -8.76 -22.90 -55.81
CA CYS A 440 -9.67 -23.14 -56.93
C CYS A 440 -9.29 -22.38 -58.22
N GLY A 441 -8.17 -21.65 -58.25
CA GLY A 441 -7.69 -20.90 -59.41
C GLY A 441 -8.31 -19.51 -59.60
N HIS A 442 -9.13 -19.03 -58.65
CA HIS A 442 -9.82 -17.74 -58.73
C HIS A 442 -9.19 -16.67 -57.81
N PRO A 443 -9.33 -15.37 -58.12
CA PRO A 443 -8.85 -14.28 -57.26
C PRO A 443 -9.53 -14.26 -55.88
N CYS A 444 -8.77 -14.00 -54.82
CA CYS A 444 -9.32 -13.87 -53.47
C CYS A 444 -10.14 -12.57 -53.31
N PRO A 445 -11.39 -12.63 -52.79
CA PRO A 445 -12.20 -11.43 -52.58
C PRO A 445 -11.95 -10.71 -51.25
N LEU A 446 -11.08 -11.25 -50.38
CA LEU A 446 -10.86 -10.80 -49.01
C LEU A 446 -9.74 -9.75 -48.88
N LYS A 447 -9.62 -9.14 -47.70
CA LYS A 447 -8.46 -8.28 -47.36
C LYS A 447 -7.21 -9.15 -47.17
N CYS A 448 -6.03 -8.59 -47.42
CA CYS A 448 -4.77 -9.33 -47.36
C CYS A 448 -4.47 -9.91 -45.96
N SER A 449 -4.95 -9.27 -44.89
CA SER A 449 -4.83 -9.73 -43.50
C SER A 449 -5.79 -10.88 -43.13
N GLU A 450 -6.73 -11.24 -44.00
CA GLU A 450 -7.71 -12.30 -43.76
C GLU A 450 -7.25 -13.64 -44.35
N ILE A 451 -7.76 -14.74 -43.79
CA ILE A 451 -7.37 -16.11 -44.18
C ILE A 451 -7.99 -16.44 -45.54
N CYS A 452 -7.14 -16.66 -46.55
CA CYS A 452 -7.55 -16.99 -47.91
C CYS A 452 -7.86 -18.48 -48.05
N ASP A 453 -9.11 -18.83 -48.37
CA ASP A 453 -9.56 -20.21 -48.57
C ASP A 453 -10.60 -20.26 -49.70
N SER A 454 -10.53 -21.31 -50.53
CA SER A 454 -11.47 -21.61 -51.62
C SER A 454 -12.95 -21.53 -51.23
N LYS A 455 -13.30 -21.76 -49.96
CA LYS A 455 -14.67 -21.63 -49.44
C LYS A 455 -15.24 -20.21 -49.54
N HIS A 456 -14.38 -19.19 -49.66
CA HIS A 456 -14.77 -17.79 -49.80
C HIS A 456 -14.88 -17.34 -51.27
N CYS A 457 -14.67 -18.23 -52.24
CA CYS A 457 -14.79 -17.90 -53.65
C CYS A 457 -16.25 -17.63 -54.05
N THR A 458 -16.49 -16.49 -54.70
CA THR A 458 -17.82 -16.05 -55.17
C THR A 458 -17.94 -16.04 -56.70
N GLN A 459 -17.02 -16.68 -57.42
CA GLN A 459 -17.09 -16.77 -58.88
C GLN A 459 -18.13 -17.80 -59.33
N ASN A 460 -18.93 -17.47 -60.35
CA ASN A 460 -19.89 -18.41 -60.96
C ASN A 460 -19.16 -19.37 -61.90
N ILE A 461 -19.46 -20.65 -61.78
CA ILE A 461 -18.96 -21.73 -62.63
C ILE A 461 -20.13 -22.52 -63.20
N GLU A 462 -20.00 -22.95 -64.45
CA GLU A 462 -20.96 -23.83 -65.12
C GLU A 462 -20.36 -25.22 -65.31
N ALA A 463 -21.10 -26.25 -64.97
CA ALA A 463 -20.69 -27.63 -65.23
C ALA A 463 -21.83 -28.44 -65.84
N GLN A 464 -21.49 -29.26 -66.82
CA GLN A 464 -22.41 -30.22 -67.41
C GLN A 464 -22.47 -31.47 -66.53
N LEU A 465 -23.66 -31.77 -66.01
CA LEU A 465 -23.91 -32.97 -65.21
C LEU A 465 -23.84 -34.21 -66.12
N SER A 466 -23.50 -35.37 -65.56
CA SER A 466 -23.41 -36.66 -66.27
C SER A 466 -24.74 -37.18 -66.88
N CYS A 467 -25.85 -36.48 -66.65
CA CYS A 467 -27.12 -36.70 -67.35
C CYS A 467 -27.28 -35.89 -68.63
N GLY A 468 -26.32 -35.02 -68.97
CA GLY A 468 -26.32 -34.16 -70.14
C GLY A 468 -26.78 -32.72 -69.89
N HIS A 469 -27.38 -32.44 -68.72
CA HIS A 469 -27.94 -31.13 -68.36
C HIS A 469 -26.91 -30.21 -67.68
N VAL A 470 -26.96 -28.91 -67.95
CA VAL A 470 -26.01 -27.91 -67.43
C VAL A 470 -26.55 -27.28 -66.14
N GLN A 471 -25.66 -27.05 -65.16
CA GLN A 471 -25.98 -26.35 -63.92
C GLN A 471 -24.95 -25.25 -63.65
N SER A 472 -25.43 -24.02 -63.37
CA SER A 472 -24.61 -22.86 -62.98
C SER A 472 -24.68 -22.62 -61.48
N LYS A 473 -23.52 -22.49 -60.81
CA LYS A 473 -23.39 -22.29 -59.36
C LYS A 473 -22.13 -21.52 -58.99
N LEU A 474 -22.09 -20.97 -57.77
CA LEU A 474 -20.87 -20.37 -57.21
C LEU A 474 -19.83 -21.46 -56.93
N CYS A 475 -18.55 -21.16 -57.19
CA CYS A 475 -17.42 -22.07 -57.05
C CYS A 475 -17.29 -22.71 -55.66
N ASN A 476 -17.71 -22.00 -54.60
CA ASN A 476 -17.71 -22.52 -53.24
C ASN A 476 -18.91 -23.43 -52.90
N GLN A 477 -19.81 -23.71 -53.85
CA GLN A 477 -20.98 -24.57 -53.68
C GLN A 477 -20.82 -25.88 -54.46
N PRO A 478 -21.21 -27.03 -53.89
CA PRO A 478 -21.22 -28.30 -54.62
C PRO A 478 -22.34 -28.31 -55.69
N PHE A 479 -22.05 -28.91 -56.85
CA PHE A 479 -23.07 -29.18 -57.88
C PHE A 479 -24.07 -30.22 -57.38
N GLY A 480 -25.36 -30.00 -57.63
CA GLY A 480 -26.46 -30.83 -57.14
C GLY A 480 -26.86 -31.95 -58.11
N THR A 481 -27.85 -32.76 -57.72
CA THR A 481 -28.48 -33.74 -58.62
C THR A 481 -29.42 -33.05 -59.61
N CYS A 482 -29.51 -33.57 -60.84
CA CYS A 482 -30.42 -33.02 -61.86
C CYS A 482 -31.89 -33.13 -61.43
N GLN A 483 -32.62 -32.01 -61.49
CA GLN A 483 -34.00 -31.86 -61.00
C GLN A 483 -35.06 -31.88 -62.13
N GLU A 484 -34.69 -32.25 -63.35
CA GLU A 484 -35.63 -32.33 -64.48
C GLU A 484 -36.60 -33.52 -64.33
N SER A 485 -37.92 -33.32 -64.54
CA SER A 485 -38.98 -34.34 -64.34
C SER A 485 -39.28 -35.15 -65.61
N VAL A 486 -39.46 -36.47 -65.48
CA VAL A 486 -39.74 -37.42 -66.58
C VAL A 486 -40.79 -38.48 -66.18
N ALA A 487 -41.72 -38.85 -67.09
CA ALA A 487 -42.80 -39.83 -66.81
C ALA A 487 -42.47 -41.27 -67.27
N LYS A 488 -42.75 -42.31 -66.44
CA LYS A 488 -42.49 -43.75 -66.72
C LYS A 488 -43.54 -44.70 -66.07
N THR A 489 -43.77 -45.90 -66.63
CA THR A 489 -44.83 -46.87 -66.21
C THR A 489 -44.28 -48.11 -65.49
N LEU A 490 -44.96 -48.63 -64.44
CA LEU A 490 -44.52 -49.77 -63.60
C LEU A 490 -45.28 -51.10 -63.88
N PRO A 491 -44.72 -52.29 -63.54
CA PRO A 491 -45.33 -53.61 -63.84
C PRO A 491 -46.64 -53.96 -63.11
N CYS A 492 -47.00 -53.28 -62.02
CA CYS A 492 -48.27 -53.45 -61.30
C CYS A 492 -49.43 -52.61 -61.90
N GLY A 493 -49.23 -52.02 -63.08
CA GLY A 493 -50.24 -51.25 -63.82
C GLY A 493 -50.27 -49.74 -63.55
N HIS A 494 -49.47 -49.21 -62.61
CA HIS A 494 -49.50 -47.79 -62.23
C HIS A 494 -48.39 -46.97 -62.93
N VAL A 495 -48.71 -45.73 -63.32
CA VAL A 495 -47.79 -44.75 -63.96
C VAL A 495 -47.19 -43.82 -62.90
N LYS A 496 -45.89 -43.49 -63.03
CA LYS A 496 -45.19 -42.61 -62.08
C LYS A 496 -44.34 -41.53 -62.79
N GLN A 497 -44.59 -40.28 -62.40
CA GLN A 497 -43.71 -39.13 -62.66
C GLN A 497 -42.53 -39.19 -61.70
N MET A 498 -41.31 -39.05 -62.21
CA MET A 498 -40.11 -39.04 -61.37
C MET A 498 -38.98 -38.22 -61.96
N LEU A 499 -38.06 -37.79 -61.09
CA LEU A 499 -36.93 -36.96 -61.49
C LEU A 499 -35.91 -37.79 -62.28
N CYS A 500 -35.27 -37.18 -63.28
CA CYS A 500 -34.34 -37.83 -64.21
C CYS A 500 -33.22 -38.63 -63.48
N PHE A 501 -32.75 -38.15 -62.33
CA PHE A 501 -31.73 -38.85 -61.53
C PHE A 501 -32.22 -40.15 -60.86
N GLU A 502 -33.53 -40.31 -60.66
CA GLU A 502 -34.13 -41.50 -60.04
C GLU A 502 -34.27 -42.65 -61.04
N TRP A 503 -34.55 -42.35 -62.32
CA TRP A 503 -34.74 -43.35 -63.37
C TRP A 503 -33.44 -44.06 -63.79
N LYS A 504 -32.30 -43.34 -63.87
CA LYS A 504 -30.99 -43.96 -64.20
C LYS A 504 -30.56 -45.04 -63.19
N LYS A 505 -31.09 -45.04 -61.95
CA LYS A 505 -30.81 -46.07 -60.93
C LYS A 505 -31.65 -47.35 -61.10
N VAL A 506 -32.78 -47.30 -61.81
CA VAL A 506 -33.68 -48.44 -62.03
C VAL A 506 -33.20 -49.34 -63.18
N ILE A 507 -32.67 -48.74 -64.27
CA ILE A 507 -32.25 -49.47 -65.47
C ILE A 507 -30.94 -50.25 -65.31
N ARG A 508 -30.01 -49.82 -64.43
CA ARG A 508 -28.71 -50.50 -64.25
C ARG A 508 -28.81 -51.91 -63.67
N ASN A 509 -29.98 -52.35 -63.22
CA ASN A 509 -30.16 -53.57 -62.42
C ASN A 509 -31.11 -54.62 -63.01
N THR A 510 -31.51 -54.50 -64.28
CA THR A 510 -32.44 -55.43 -64.96
C THR A 510 -31.79 -56.48 -65.86
N LYS A 511 -30.48 -56.75 -65.75
CA LYS A 511 -29.77 -57.77 -66.57
C LYS A 511 -29.35 -59.06 -65.85
N ILE A 512 -29.83 -59.35 -64.64
CA ILE A 512 -29.55 -60.60 -63.90
C ILE A 512 -30.84 -60.90 -63.08
N ILE A 513 -31.65 -61.96 -63.27
CA ILE A 513 -31.40 -63.40 -63.08
C ILE A 513 -32.60 -64.23 -63.61
N GLN A 514 -32.35 -65.21 -64.50
CA GLN A 514 -33.08 -66.49 -64.60
C GLN A 514 -32.18 -67.57 -63.97
N SER A 515 -32.78 -68.57 -63.31
CA SER A 515 -32.15 -69.76 -62.72
C SER A 515 -31.21 -69.53 -61.51
N ASN A 516 -31.66 -70.05 -60.35
CA ASN A 516 -30.95 -70.30 -59.09
C ASN A 516 -29.69 -69.47 -58.78
N THR A 517 -29.84 -68.15 -58.62
CA THR A 517 -28.70 -67.26 -58.47
C THR A 517 -28.89 -66.13 -57.44
N LYS A 518 -27.74 -65.83 -56.79
CA LYS A 518 -27.18 -64.52 -56.41
C LYS A 518 -28.09 -63.55 -55.62
N ASN A 519 -27.82 -63.44 -54.33
CA ASN A 519 -28.40 -62.43 -53.45
C ASN A 519 -27.70 -61.05 -53.60
N THR A 520 -27.65 -60.55 -54.83
CA THR A 520 -27.48 -59.12 -55.10
C THR A 520 -28.83 -58.45 -54.85
N LYS A 521 -28.95 -57.68 -53.76
CA LYS A 521 -30.12 -56.86 -53.45
C LYS A 521 -30.28 -55.75 -54.49
N TYR A 522 -30.99 -56.03 -55.58
CA TYR A 522 -31.55 -54.98 -56.43
C TYR A 522 -32.93 -54.58 -55.92
N LYS A 523 -33.17 -53.28 -55.79
CA LYS A 523 -34.50 -52.72 -55.52
C LYS A 523 -35.37 -52.97 -56.75
N ILE A 524 -36.14 -54.06 -56.74
CA ILE A 524 -37.38 -54.15 -57.52
C ILE A 524 -38.20 -52.91 -57.17
N VAL A 525 -38.73 -52.18 -58.15
CA VAL A 525 -39.62 -51.04 -57.90
C VAL A 525 -40.92 -51.60 -57.32
N LYS A 526 -40.98 -51.66 -55.99
CA LYS A 526 -42.11 -52.22 -55.25
C LYS A 526 -43.26 -51.23 -55.23
N CYS A 527 -44.48 -51.71 -55.41
CA CYS A 527 -45.69 -50.91 -55.24
C CYS A 527 -45.67 -50.26 -53.85
N THR A 528 -45.76 -48.93 -53.79
CA THR A 528 -45.71 -48.15 -52.55
C THR A 528 -47.08 -47.82 -51.99
N GLU A 529 -48.15 -48.29 -52.63
CA GLU A 529 -49.50 -48.16 -52.08
C GLU A 529 -49.61 -48.92 -50.77
N THR A 530 -50.19 -48.25 -49.77
CA THR A 530 -50.25 -48.66 -48.37
C THR A 530 -51.22 -49.82 -48.14
N CYS A 531 -50.85 -50.78 -47.27
CA CYS A 531 -51.73 -51.87 -46.87
C CYS A 531 -52.90 -51.34 -46.01
N SER A 532 -54.14 -51.74 -46.31
CA SER A 532 -55.33 -51.16 -45.67
C SER A 532 -55.75 -51.81 -44.34
N LYS A 533 -54.91 -52.64 -43.69
CA LYS A 533 -55.26 -53.41 -42.47
C LYS A 533 -54.87 -52.66 -41.17
N LYS A 534 -55.64 -52.78 -40.06
CA LYS A 534 -55.33 -52.17 -38.73
C LYS A 534 -54.64 -53.15 -37.76
N LEU A 535 -53.68 -52.66 -36.95
CA LEU A 535 -52.92 -53.45 -35.95
C LEU A 535 -53.53 -53.36 -34.52
N PRO A 536 -53.25 -54.32 -33.61
CA PRO A 536 -53.80 -54.35 -32.24
C PRO A 536 -53.44 -53.16 -31.31
N CYS A 537 -52.35 -52.43 -31.59
CA CYS A 537 -51.97 -51.22 -30.85
C CYS A 537 -52.76 -49.96 -31.25
N GLY A 538 -53.83 -50.11 -32.03
CA GLY A 538 -54.70 -49.04 -32.53
C GLY A 538 -54.20 -48.33 -33.79
N HIS A 539 -52.96 -48.57 -34.22
CA HIS A 539 -52.36 -47.94 -35.41
C HIS A 539 -52.58 -48.75 -36.70
N GLN A 540 -52.66 -48.06 -37.85
CA GLN A 540 -52.82 -48.67 -39.17
C GLN A 540 -51.53 -49.38 -39.61
N CYS A 541 -51.65 -50.55 -40.25
CA CYS A 541 -50.48 -51.27 -40.77
C CYS A 541 -49.85 -50.40 -41.88
N THR A 542 -48.70 -49.79 -41.57
CA THR A 542 -47.93 -48.95 -42.50
C THR A 542 -47.08 -49.77 -43.46
N GLN A 543 -47.23 -51.10 -43.39
CA GLN A 543 -46.52 -51.98 -44.29
C GLN A 543 -47.06 -51.83 -45.70
N LYS A 544 -46.16 -51.95 -46.66
CA LYS A 544 -46.50 -51.89 -48.07
C LYS A 544 -47.23 -53.17 -48.43
N CYS A 545 -48.09 -53.13 -49.44
CA CYS A 545 -48.93 -54.26 -49.87
C CYS A 545 -48.18 -55.62 -49.96
N PHE A 546 -46.86 -55.62 -50.15
CA PHE A 546 -46.03 -56.82 -50.25
C PHE A 546 -45.43 -57.37 -48.92
N GLU A 547 -45.77 -56.87 -47.72
CA GLU A 547 -45.16 -57.28 -46.43
C GLU A 547 -46.16 -57.77 -45.33
N THR A 548 -45.71 -58.60 -44.36
CA THR A 548 -46.52 -59.26 -43.29
C THR A 548 -46.71 -58.38 -42.03
N CYS A 549 -47.90 -58.32 -41.40
CA CYS A 549 -48.23 -57.37 -40.31
C CYS A 549 -48.13 -57.98 -38.87
N SER A 550 -47.43 -57.32 -37.91
CA SER A 550 -47.31 -57.69 -36.46
C SER A 550 -47.16 -56.47 -35.50
N PRO A 551 -47.72 -56.47 -34.26
CA PRO A 551 -47.67 -55.33 -33.33
C PRO A 551 -46.31 -55.05 -32.68
N GLN A 552 -45.40 -56.04 -32.53
CA GLN A 552 -44.03 -55.78 -32.05
C GLN A 552 -43.13 -55.15 -33.11
N LEU A 553 -43.56 -55.20 -34.38
CA LEU A 553 -42.92 -54.54 -35.52
C LEU A 553 -43.45 -53.11 -35.74
N CYS A 554 -44.15 -52.55 -34.75
CA CYS A 554 -44.56 -51.16 -34.75
C CYS A 554 -43.34 -50.25 -34.59
N ILE A 555 -42.77 -49.86 -35.74
CA ILE A 555 -41.62 -48.96 -35.85
C ILE A 555 -42.02 -47.49 -35.84
N VAL A 556 -43.30 -47.17 -35.60
CA VAL A 556 -43.74 -45.78 -35.45
C VAL A 556 -42.89 -45.17 -34.34
N ASN A 557 -41.97 -44.30 -34.76
CA ASN A 557 -40.97 -43.70 -33.90
C ASN A 557 -41.70 -42.65 -33.11
N VAL A 558 -42.02 -42.98 -31.87
CA VAL A 558 -42.62 -42.02 -30.96
C VAL A 558 -41.48 -41.16 -30.42
N SER A 559 -41.64 -39.85 -30.53
CA SER A 559 -40.68 -38.92 -29.96
C SER A 559 -40.75 -39.05 -28.44
N LYS A 560 -39.73 -39.67 -27.84
CA LYS A 560 -39.56 -39.69 -26.39
C LYS A 560 -38.64 -38.54 -26.02
N ARG A 561 -38.98 -37.82 -24.94
CA ARG A 561 -38.14 -36.72 -24.48
C ARG A 561 -37.12 -37.28 -23.51
N CYS A 562 -35.83 -37.06 -23.79
CA CYS A 562 -34.78 -37.43 -22.84
C CYS A 562 -34.98 -36.59 -21.59
N LEU A 563 -35.18 -37.25 -20.45
CA LEU A 563 -35.51 -36.55 -19.21
C LEU A 563 -34.38 -35.61 -18.74
N ALA A 564 -33.12 -35.91 -19.10
CA ALA A 564 -31.95 -35.14 -18.64
C ALA A 564 -31.61 -33.93 -19.52
N CYS A 565 -31.39 -34.10 -20.82
CA CYS A 565 -31.02 -32.99 -21.71
C CYS A 565 -32.22 -32.30 -22.38
N LYS A 566 -33.45 -32.80 -22.14
CA LYS A 566 -34.73 -32.34 -22.72
C LYS A 566 -34.82 -32.32 -24.25
N GLU A 567 -33.76 -32.74 -24.94
CA GLU A 567 -33.78 -33.02 -26.37
C GLU A 567 -34.62 -34.28 -26.65
N GLN A 568 -35.36 -34.24 -27.74
CA GLN A 568 -36.14 -35.38 -28.20
C GLN A 568 -35.20 -36.42 -28.80
N PHE A 569 -35.46 -37.68 -28.50
CA PHE A 569 -34.78 -38.80 -29.14
C PHE A 569 -35.81 -39.80 -29.65
N GLY A 570 -35.55 -40.35 -30.83
CA GLY A 570 -36.45 -41.31 -31.45
C GLY A 570 -36.32 -42.66 -30.78
N SER A 571 -37.44 -43.20 -30.32
CA SER A 571 -37.55 -44.58 -29.84
C SER A 571 -38.72 -45.25 -30.55
N PRO A 572 -38.57 -46.47 -31.07
CA PRO A 572 -39.70 -47.23 -31.62
C PRO A 572 -40.78 -47.42 -30.55
N CYS A 573 -42.07 -47.34 -30.95
CA CYS A 573 -43.22 -47.57 -30.07
C CYS A 573 -43.09 -48.86 -29.24
N GLY A 574 -42.54 -49.94 -29.84
CA GLY A 574 -42.29 -51.22 -29.16
C GLY A 574 -41.05 -51.31 -28.24
N LYS A 575 -40.27 -50.24 -28.01
CA LYS A 575 -39.06 -50.25 -27.13
C LYS A 575 -39.18 -49.26 -25.96
N ASN A 576 -38.86 -49.68 -24.73
CA ASN A 576 -38.92 -48.83 -23.51
C ASN A 576 -37.54 -48.26 -23.12
N GLN A 577 -37.15 -47.10 -23.66
CA GLN A 577 -35.91 -46.38 -23.34
C GLN A 577 -36.21 -44.93 -22.88
N THR A 578 -35.53 -44.44 -21.82
CA THR A 578 -35.84 -43.17 -21.12
C THR A 578 -34.70 -42.12 -21.07
N HIS A 579 -33.44 -42.49 -21.34
CA HIS A 579 -32.28 -41.59 -21.42
C HIS A 579 -31.49 -41.81 -22.72
N CYS A 580 -30.67 -40.83 -23.15
CA CYS A 580 -29.83 -40.93 -24.36
C CYS A 580 -28.35 -41.26 -24.05
N ASP A 581 -27.68 -41.95 -24.97
CA ASP A 581 -26.36 -42.58 -24.75
C ASP A 581 -25.13 -41.70 -25.08
N ARG A 582 -25.28 -40.37 -25.15
CA ARG A 582 -24.17 -39.47 -25.58
C ARG A 582 -23.21 -39.13 -24.43
N ILE A 583 -21.89 -39.09 -24.68
CA ILE A 583 -20.89 -38.51 -23.73
C ILE A 583 -20.74 -37.02 -24.01
N ARG A 584 -20.81 -36.18 -22.97
CA ARG A 584 -20.64 -34.72 -23.06
C ARG A 584 -19.41 -34.25 -22.27
N THR A 585 -18.76 -33.20 -22.79
CA THR A 585 -17.68 -32.50 -22.07
C THR A 585 -18.30 -31.31 -21.36
N VAL A 586 -18.24 -31.28 -20.03
CA VAL A 586 -18.76 -30.19 -19.20
C VAL A 586 -17.57 -29.35 -18.73
N LYS A 587 -17.68 -28.03 -18.88
CA LYS A 587 -16.68 -27.07 -18.38
C LYS A 587 -17.02 -26.78 -16.92
N LEU A 588 -16.12 -27.13 -16.00
CA LEU A 588 -16.25 -26.81 -14.59
C LEU A 588 -16.15 -25.28 -14.41
N SER A 589 -16.68 -24.77 -13.30
CA SER A 589 -16.67 -23.33 -12.99
C SER A 589 -15.26 -22.72 -12.94
N CYS A 590 -14.24 -23.52 -12.65
CA CYS A 590 -12.82 -23.13 -12.70
C CYS A 590 -12.21 -23.09 -14.12
N GLY A 591 -12.98 -23.39 -15.17
CA GLY A 591 -12.54 -23.37 -16.57
C GLY A 591 -11.99 -24.70 -17.12
N HIS A 592 -11.73 -25.69 -16.26
CA HIS A 592 -11.25 -27.02 -16.63
C HIS A 592 -12.35 -27.92 -17.21
N ALA A 593 -11.99 -28.83 -18.11
CA ALA A 593 -12.94 -29.70 -18.82
C ALA A 593 -13.02 -31.12 -18.22
N LEU A 594 -14.24 -31.63 -18.00
CA LEU A 594 -14.53 -32.99 -17.53
C LEU A 594 -15.43 -33.75 -18.53
N ARG A 595 -15.09 -35.00 -18.87
CA ARG A 595 -15.86 -35.85 -19.81
C ARG A 595 -16.75 -36.83 -19.05
N THR A 596 -18.06 -36.84 -19.31
CA THR A 596 -19.04 -37.69 -18.60
C THR A 596 -20.29 -38.02 -19.45
N PRO A 597 -21.01 -39.15 -19.22
CA PRO A 597 -22.25 -39.49 -19.92
C PRO A 597 -23.40 -38.48 -19.72
N CYS A 598 -24.31 -38.35 -20.70
CA CYS A 598 -25.43 -37.38 -20.67
C CYS A 598 -26.42 -37.63 -19.52
N SER A 599 -26.50 -38.84 -18.99
CA SER A 599 -27.27 -39.17 -17.79
C SER A 599 -26.68 -38.56 -16.50
N GLN A 600 -25.39 -38.18 -16.51
CA GLN A 600 -24.65 -37.65 -15.36
C GLN A 600 -24.18 -36.20 -15.56
N SER A 601 -24.54 -35.56 -16.69
CA SER A 601 -24.05 -34.22 -17.03
C SER A 601 -24.62 -33.09 -16.17
N SER A 602 -25.79 -33.29 -15.53
CA SER A 602 -26.41 -32.30 -14.63
C SER A 602 -25.82 -32.32 -13.22
N THR A 603 -25.26 -33.44 -12.77
CA THR A 603 -24.54 -33.54 -11.49
C THR A 603 -23.05 -33.24 -11.63
N ALA A 604 -22.48 -33.33 -12.83
CA ALA A 604 -21.06 -33.08 -13.09
C ALA A 604 -20.63 -31.61 -12.95
N SER A 605 -21.54 -30.64 -13.11
CA SER A 605 -21.27 -29.22 -12.81
C SER A 605 -21.11 -28.92 -11.31
N LEU A 606 -21.55 -29.86 -10.44
CA LEU A 606 -21.34 -29.83 -8.98
C LEU A 606 -20.06 -30.58 -8.55
N ALA A 607 -19.35 -31.24 -9.48
CA ALA A 607 -18.16 -32.00 -9.16
C ALA A 607 -16.95 -31.08 -8.90
N ALA A 608 -16.33 -31.24 -7.73
CA ALA A 608 -15.12 -30.52 -7.34
C ALA A 608 -13.93 -30.86 -8.26
N CYS A 609 -13.29 -29.84 -8.83
CA CYS A 609 -12.06 -29.98 -9.61
C CYS A 609 -10.89 -30.49 -8.76
N LYS A 610 -10.35 -31.67 -9.10
CA LYS A 610 -9.22 -32.31 -8.39
C LYS A 610 -7.83 -31.95 -8.94
N ARG A 611 -7.71 -31.02 -9.89
CA ARG A 611 -6.40 -30.59 -10.43
C ARG A 611 -5.66 -29.69 -9.43
N PRO A 612 -4.32 -29.66 -9.43
CA PRO A 612 -3.54 -28.72 -8.62
C PRO A 612 -3.94 -27.28 -8.91
N CYS A 613 -3.99 -26.43 -7.90
CA CYS A 613 -4.26 -25.02 -8.06
C CYS A 613 -2.99 -24.30 -8.55
N GLU A 614 -3.04 -23.68 -9.72
CA GLU A 614 -1.89 -22.96 -10.29
C GLU A 614 -1.78 -21.50 -9.82
N LYS A 615 -2.71 -21.05 -8.97
CA LYS A 615 -2.73 -19.68 -8.44
C LYS A 615 -1.53 -19.46 -7.51
N THR A 616 -0.86 -18.33 -7.71
CA THR A 616 0.08 -17.78 -6.73
C THR A 616 -0.75 -17.08 -5.64
N LEU A 617 -0.55 -17.47 -4.37
CA LEU A 617 -1.15 -16.82 -3.21
C LEU A 617 -0.60 -15.38 -3.08
N PRO A 618 -1.30 -14.45 -2.41
CA PRO A 618 -0.85 -13.07 -2.24
C PRO A 618 0.54 -12.93 -1.59
N CYS A 619 0.96 -13.93 -0.81
CA CYS A 619 2.29 -13.99 -0.20
C CYS A 619 3.43 -14.39 -1.17
N GLY A 620 3.13 -14.63 -2.45
CA GLY A 620 4.11 -15.03 -3.47
C GLY A 620 4.31 -16.55 -3.62
N HIS A 621 3.81 -17.36 -2.68
CA HIS A 621 3.90 -18.83 -2.73
C HIS A 621 2.84 -19.47 -3.64
N LYS A 622 3.15 -20.65 -4.19
CA LYS A 622 2.19 -21.43 -5.00
C LYS A 622 1.17 -22.14 -4.11
N CYS A 623 -0.10 -22.11 -4.51
CA CYS A 623 -1.16 -22.81 -3.79
C CYS A 623 -0.94 -24.33 -3.86
N GLN A 624 -0.84 -24.99 -2.71
CA GLN A 624 -0.63 -26.45 -2.62
C GLN A 624 -1.95 -27.25 -2.66
N SER A 625 -3.10 -26.58 -2.80
CA SER A 625 -4.42 -27.21 -2.80
C SER A 625 -4.94 -27.55 -4.19
N VAL A 626 -6.03 -28.32 -4.24
CA VAL A 626 -6.77 -28.59 -5.48
C VAL A 626 -7.67 -27.41 -5.85
N CYS A 627 -7.90 -27.24 -7.15
CA CYS A 627 -8.60 -26.11 -7.75
C CYS A 627 -10.04 -25.91 -7.24
N SER A 628 -10.69 -26.96 -6.70
CA SER A 628 -12.02 -26.87 -6.09
C SER A 628 -12.09 -26.08 -4.79
N THR A 629 -10.96 -25.82 -4.13
CA THR A 629 -10.92 -25.09 -2.87
C THR A 629 -10.89 -23.59 -3.17
N SER A 630 -12.06 -22.93 -3.14
CA SER A 630 -12.22 -21.48 -3.35
C SER A 630 -13.02 -20.86 -2.20
N PRO A 631 -12.48 -19.85 -1.48
CA PRO A 631 -11.14 -19.27 -1.66
C PRO A 631 -10.04 -20.32 -1.48
N CYS A 632 -8.90 -20.13 -2.13
CA CYS A 632 -7.75 -21.00 -1.88
C CYS A 632 -7.47 -20.97 -0.38
N PRO A 633 -7.16 -22.09 0.28
CA PRO A 633 -6.66 -22.04 1.64
C PRO A 633 -5.33 -21.29 1.62
N PRO A 634 -5.13 -20.27 2.46
CA PRO A 634 -3.84 -19.61 2.48
C PRO A 634 -2.63 -20.48 2.86
N CYS A 635 -1.48 -19.83 3.01
CA CYS A 635 -0.22 -20.51 2.90
C CYS A 635 0.15 -21.27 4.19
N PRO A 636 0.27 -22.61 4.18
CA PRO A 636 0.60 -23.38 5.39
C PRO A 636 2.04 -23.14 5.87
N GLU A 637 2.89 -22.53 5.05
CA GLU A 637 4.26 -22.17 5.42
C GLU A 637 4.28 -21.14 6.55
N LYS A 638 5.29 -21.21 7.43
CA LYS A 638 5.55 -20.16 8.42
C LYS A 638 6.47 -19.11 7.81
N ALA A 639 6.22 -17.85 8.12
CA ALA A 639 7.10 -16.75 7.72
C ALA A 639 7.41 -15.85 8.92
N PHE A 640 8.66 -15.38 9.01
CA PHE A 640 9.06 -14.42 10.03
C PHE A 640 8.53 -13.03 9.69
N ARG A 641 7.66 -12.48 10.54
CA ARG A 641 6.99 -11.20 10.27
C ARG A 641 7.71 -10.06 10.97
N LYS A 642 8.33 -9.15 10.19
CA LYS A 642 9.09 -8.01 10.73
C LYS A 642 8.29 -7.10 11.68
N LEU A 643 6.97 -6.97 11.47
CA LEU A 643 6.11 -6.06 12.23
C LEU A 643 5.82 -6.53 13.67
N CYS A 644 5.66 -7.84 13.89
CA CYS A 644 5.35 -8.42 15.20
C CYS A 644 6.51 -9.26 15.80
N ARG A 645 7.63 -9.39 15.07
CA ARG A 645 8.89 -10.03 15.54
C ARG A 645 8.73 -11.47 16.04
N HIS A 646 7.82 -12.25 15.46
CA HIS A 646 7.71 -13.69 15.71
C HIS A 646 7.34 -14.44 14.41
N GLU A 647 7.53 -15.77 14.41
CA GLU A 647 7.04 -16.64 13.33
C GLU A 647 5.51 -16.76 13.40
N CYS A 648 4.83 -16.56 12.28
CA CYS A 648 3.39 -16.75 12.18
C CYS A 648 3.02 -17.52 10.89
N GLN A 649 1.82 -18.09 10.85
CA GLN A 649 1.30 -18.74 9.64
C GLN A 649 1.19 -17.70 8.51
N CYS A 650 1.58 -18.08 7.29
CA CYS A 650 1.71 -17.20 6.13
C CYS A 650 0.36 -16.82 5.48
N TRP A 651 -0.71 -16.70 6.27
CA TRP A 651 -2.06 -16.50 5.77
C TRP A 651 -2.37 -15.01 5.59
N GLU A 652 -2.17 -14.56 4.35
CA GLU A 652 -2.53 -13.24 3.81
C GLU A 652 -1.79 -12.05 4.44
N LEU A 653 -1.57 -11.04 3.61
CA LEU A 653 -1.22 -9.68 4.01
C LEU A 653 -2.38 -9.02 4.81
N SER A 654 -3.09 -9.74 5.67
CA SER A 654 -3.95 -9.12 6.68
C SER A 654 -3.03 -8.59 7.78
N GLU A 655 -3.01 -7.27 7.94
CA GLU A 655 -2.14 -6.56 8.88
C GLU A 655 -2.27 -6.98 10.34
N GLU A 656 -3.21 -7.86 10.65
CA GLU A 656 -3.47 -8.30 12.01
C GLU A 656 -3.02 -9.75 12.28
N CYS A 657 -2.02 -9.89 13.15
CA CYS A 657 -1.65 -11.15 13.77
C CYS A 657 -2.63 -11.51 14.90
N LEU A 658 -3.40 -12.58 14.73
CA LEU A 658 -4.27 -13.15 15.77
C LEU A 658 -3.59 -14.28 16.55
N THR A 659 -2.29 -14.50 16.34
CA THR A 659 -1.55 -15.45 17.15
C THR A 659 -1.56 -14.97 18.60
N ASP A 660 -2.01 -15.87 19.47
CA ASP A 660 -1.93 -15.70 20.90
C ASP A 660 -0.47 -15.54 21.30
N VAL A 661 -0.16 -14.38 21.84
CA VAL A 661 1.17 -14.06 22.36
C VAL A 661 1.04 -13.78 23.84
N THR A 662 1.91 -14.42 24.62
CA THR A 662 1.96 -14.18 26.06
C THR A 662 2.68 -12.86 26.30
N LYS A 663 1.94 -11.85 26.77
CA LYS A 663 2.51 -10.54 27.12
C LYS A 663 2.61 -10.42 28.63
N LYS A 664 3.75 -9.93 29.09
CA LYS A 664 3.91 -9.42 30.44
C LYS A 664 3.41 -7.99 30.54
N PHE A 665 2.37 -7.76 31.33
CA PHE A 665 1.84 -6.42 31.60
C PHE A 665 2.69 -5.75 32.70
N GLN A 666 2.62 -4.42 32.81
CA GLN A 666 3.41 -3.67 33.79
C GLN A 666 3.12 -4.15 35.22
N CYS A 667 1.87 -4.55 35.49
CA CYS A 667 1.45 -5.18 36.75
C CYS A 667 2.16 -6.52 37.07
N GLY A 668 3.01 -7.06 36.19
CA GLY A 668 3.80 -8.27 36.40
C GLY A 668 3.12 -9.56 35.97
N HIS A 669 1.79 -9.54 35.75
CA HIS A 669 1.05 -10.68 35.23
C HIS A 669 1.32 -10.92 33.75
N GLU A 670 1.35 -12.20 33.41
CA GLU A 670 1.40 -12.68 32.04
C GLU A 670 -0.01 -13.03 31.61
N GLU A 671 -0.45 -12.46 30.51
CA GLU A 671 -1.74 -12.77 29.91
C GLU A 671 -1.53 -13.09 28.44
N THR A 672 -2.14 -14.17 28.00
CA THR A 672 -2.18 -14.55 26.60
C THR A 672 -3.21 -13.67 25.91
N VAL A 673 -2.73 -12.79 25.04
CA VAL A 673 -3.58 -11.89 24.26
C VAL A 673 -3.27 -12.09 22.78
N ALA A 674 -4.28 -11.92 21.92
CA ALA A 674 -4.04 -11.87 20.49
C ALA A 674 -3.03 -10.75 20.16
N CYS A 675 -2.02 -11.04 19.34
CA CYS A 675 -0.93 -10.10 19.02
C CYS A 675 -1.41 -8.71 18.54
N CYS A 676 -2.60 -8.60 17.96
CA CYS A 676 -3.18 -7.30 17.57
C CYS A 676 -3.94 -6.55 18.65
N ALA A 677 -4.48 -7.22 19.68
CA ALA A 677 -5.00 -6.54 20.87
C ALA A 677 -3.87 -5.76 21.58
N LEU A 678 -2.65 -6.29 21.49
CA LEU A 678 -1.40 -5.71 21.98
C LEU A 678 -1.04 -4.36 21.35
N ALA A 679 -1.35 -4.17 20.06
CA ALA A 679 -1.15 -2.91 19.34
C ALA A 679 -2.28 -1.89 19.62
N ARG A 680 -3.42 -2.34 20.15
CA ARG A 680 -4.60 -1.51 20.39
C ARG A 680 -4.65 -0.81 21.74
N LEU A 681 -3.81 -1.21 22.68
CA LEU A 681 -3.66 -0.62 24.01
C LEU A 681 -2.59 0.49 23.97
N LEU A 682 -2.89 1.71 24.43
CA LEU A 682 -1.86 2.78 24.49
C LEU A 682 -0.91 2.65 25.69
N GLU A 683 -1.22 1.80 26.67
CA GLU A 683 -0.37 1.59 27.82
C GLU A 683 -0.44 0.13 28.25
N GLY A 684 0.71 -0.51 28.45
CA GLY A 684 0.78 -1.85 29.04
C GLY A 684 0.43 -1.88 30.53
N GLN A 685 -0.46 -1.01 31.02
CA GLN A 685 -0.61 -0.71 32.44
C GLN A 685 -1.40 -1.76 33.23
N SER A 686 -2.32 -2.52 32.63
CA SER A 686 -3.04 -3.58 33.35
C SER A 686 -3.45 -4.75 32.46
N CYS A 687 -3.19 -5.96 32.96
CA CYS A 687 -3.81 -7.18 32.47
C CYS A 687 -5.29 -7.24 32.92
N SER A 688 -6.09 -8.09 32.31
CA SER A 688 -7.50 -8.33 32.69
C SER A 688 -7.67 -8.60 34.19
N ALA A 689 -6.71 -9.30 34.82
CA ALA A 689 -6.72 -9.57 36.26
C ALA A 689 -6.47 -8.34 37.16
N CYS A 690 -5.71 -7.34 36.69
CA CYS A 690 -5.42 -6.11 37.46
C CYS A 690 -6.41 -4.98 37.17
N TRP A 691 -7.10 -5.04 36.04
CA TRP A 691 -8.10 -4.05 35.66
C TRP A 691 -9.20 -3.88 36.70
N GLY A 692 -9.60 -4.97 37.38
CA GLY A 692 -10.57 -4.90 38.48
C GLY A 692 -10.11 -4.00 39.65
N LEU A 693 -8.81 -4.02 39.98
CA LEU A 693 -8.23 -3.19 41.03
C LEU A 693 -8.01 -1.75 40.55
N GLU A 694 -7.50 -1.58 39.33
CA GLU A 694 -7.31 -0.26 38.70
C GLU A 694 -8.65 0.48 38.56
N LYS A 695 -9.71 -0.22 38.14
CA LYS A 695 -11.09 0.25 38.14
C LYS A 695 -11.53 0.74 39.51
N GLN A 696 -11.24 0.01 40.59
CA GLN A 696 -11.59 0.43 41.96
C GLN A 696 -10.77 1.64 42.44
N MET A 697 -9.50 1.75 42.03
CA MET A 697 -8.64 2.90 42.36
C MET A 697 -9.09 4.15 41.60
N ARG A 698 -9.38 4.01 40.31
CA ARG A 698 -9.86 5.08 39.43
C ARG A 698 -11.25 5.55 39.83
N LEU A 699 -12.15 4.63 40.24
CA LEU A 699 -13.44 4.99 40.84
C LEU A 699 -13.27 5.79 42.13
N ARG A 700 -12.32 5.44 43.00
CA ARG A 700 -12.02 6.19 44.24
C ARG A 700 -11.45 7.58 43.94
N GLN A 701 -10.56 7.71 42.97
CA GLN A 701 -10.04 9.01 42.52
C GLN A 701 -11.14 9.89 41.93
N LEU A 702 -12.00 9.33 41.07
CA LEU A 702 -13.14 10.03 40.48
C LEU A 702 -14.22 10.40 41.52
N GLN A 703 -14.39 9.62 42.59
CA GLN A 703 -15.26 9.96 43.72
C GLN A 703 -14.71 11.09 44.59
N SER A 704 -13.37 11.24 44.67
CA SER A 704 -12.71 12.32 45.41
C SER A 704 -12.62 13.65 44.64
N ALA A 705 -12.64 13.60 43.31
CA ALA A 705 -12.62 14.78 42.45
C ALA A 705 -14.00 15.49 42.45
N HIS A 706 -14.09 16.66 43.10
CA HIS A 706 -15.33 17.45 43.22
C HIS A 706 -15.70 18.28 41.97
N GLY A 707 -15.20 17.92 40.78
CA GLY A 707 -15.41 18.70 39.55
C GLY A 707 -15.89 17.84 38.38
N SER A 708 -16.98 18.26 37.74
CA SER A 708 -17.49 17.73 36.47
C SER A 708 -16.86 18.39 35.22
N GLU A 709 -15.78 19.15 35.42
CA GLU A 709 -15.15 19.94 34.37
C GLU A 709 -14.31 19.07 33.42
N ILE A 710 -14.49 19.28 32.12
CA ILE A 710 -13.74 18.60 31.05
C ILE A 710 -12.39 19.30 30.91
N LYS A 711 -11.29 18.58 31.13
CA LYS A 711 -9.95 19.11 30.90
C LYS A 711 -9.45 18.73 29.51
N ARG A 712 -8.84 19.69 28.83
CA ARG A 712 -8.17 19.50 27.53
C ARG A 712 -6.71 19.90 27.66
N LYS A 713 -5.80 19.00 27.30
CA LYS A 713 -4.36 19.26 27.30
C LYS A 713 -3.83 19.13 25.87
N MET A 714 -3.26 20.20 25.32
CA MET A 714 -2.59 20.14 24.03
C MET A 714 -1.31 19.30 24.17
N LEU A 715 -1.13 18.32 23.28
CA LEU A 715 0.10 17.55 23.18
C LEU A 715 0.98 18.17 22.10
N THR A 716 2.26 18.37 22.40
CA THR A 716 3.22 18.96 21.45
C THR A 716 4.51 18.16 21.42
N GLU A 717 5.20 18.16 20.28
CA GLU A 717 6.52 17.54 20.13
C GLU A 717 7.61 18.24 20.94
N THR A 718 7.39 19.51 21.31
CA THR A 718 8.40 20.39 21.95
C THR A 718 8.32 20.47 23.46
N ASP A 719 7.23 20.02 24.07
CA ASP A 719 7.09 19.97 25.54
C ASP A 719 7.43 18.58 26.04
N GLU A 720 8.51 18.46 26.82
CA GLU A 720 9.00 17.19 27.36
C GLU A 720 7.93 16.39 28.11
N ASN A 721 6.97 17.09 28.74
CA ASN A 721 5.89 16.44 29.49
C ASN A 721 4.78 15.87 28.60
N THR A 722 4.76 16.21 27.31
CA THR A 722 3.76 15.75 26.35
C THR A 722 4.35 15.10 25.11
N ALA A 723 5.64 15.27 24.82
CA ALA A 723 6.30 14.81 23.61
C ALA A 723 6.20 13.29 23.42
N VAL A 724 6.42 12.51 24.49
CA VAL A 724 6.29 11.05 24.43
C VAL A 724 4.87 10.62 24.08
N GLU A 725 3.86 11.25 24.68
CA GLU A 725 2.46 10.96 24.40
C GLU A 725 2.05 11.46 23.00
N TYR A 726 2.55 12.62 22.60
CA TYR A 726 2.37 13.20 21.26
C TYR A 726 2.88 12.25 20.18
N PHE A 727 4.14 11.82 20.24
CA PHE A 727 4.73 10.94 19.23
C PHE A 727 4.03 9.58 19.18
N LYS A 728 3.55 9.06 20.31
CA LYS A 728 2.76 7.81 20.35
C LYS A 728 1.42 7.94 19.64
N VAL A 729 0.65 8.99 19.93
CA VAL A 729 -0.65 9.22 19.28
C VAL A 729 -0.43 9.54 17.80
N HIS A 730 0.57 10.36 17.47
CA HIS A 730 0.96 10.69 16.11
C HIS A 730 1.35 9.44 15.31
N ASP A 731 2.29 8.62 15.80
CA ASP A 731 2.69 7.35 15.18
C ASP A 731 1.50 6.41 14.99
N ARG A 732 0.59 6.33 15.96
CA ARG A 732 -0.63 5.54 15.81
C ARG A 732 -1.52 6.06 14.68
N VAL A 733 -1.78 7.36 14.60
CA VAL A 733 -2.56 7.94 13.50
C VAL A 733 -1.89 7.63 12.16
N MET A 734 -0.58 7.82 12.06
CA MET A 734 0.14 7.65 10.79
C MET A 734 0.28 6.19 10.35
N ARG A 735 0.51 5.25 11.29
CA ARG A 735 0.66 3.81 11.01
C ARG A 735 -0.60 3.16 10.43
N TYR A 736 -1.76 3.72 10.75
CA TYR A 736 -3.06 3.19 10.33
C TYR A 736 -3.70 4.01 9.19
N ILE A 737 -2.90 4.80 8.47
CA ILE A 737 -3.23 5.36 7.15
C ILE A 737 -2.93 4.29 6.09
N LYS A 738 -3.94 3.87 5.32
CA LYS A 738 -3.77 2.93 4.19
C LYS A 738 -3.90 3.66 2.86
N SER A 739 -2.94 3.42 1.96
CA SER A 739 -2.92 3.95 0.59
C SER A 739 -4.15 3.53 -0.22
N GLU A 740 -4.77 2.41 0.14
CA GLU A 740 -5.91 1.80 -0.56
C GLU A 740 -7.25 2.54 -0.38
N HIS A 741 -7.33 3.55 0.50
CA HIS A 741 -8.60 4.18 0.89
C HIS A 741 -8.92 5.52 0.21
N SER A 742 -8.17 5.92 -0.81
CA SER A 742 -8.39 7.16 -1.61
C SER A 742 -8.53 8.44 -0.77
N VAL A 743 -8.07 8.42 0.49
CA VAL A 743 -8.18 9.51 1.47
C VAL A 743 -6.79 9.74 2.04
N THR A 744 -6.31 10.98 1.95
CA THR A 744 -4.95 11.37 2.35
C THR A 744 -5.02 12.29 3.56
N VAL A 745 -4.31 11.94 4.65
CA VAL A 745 -4.03 12.88 5.74
C VAL A 745 -2.78 13.67 5.35
N ARG A 746 -2.94 14.94 5.03
CA ARG A 746 -1.84 15.82 4.60
C ARG A 746 -0.99 16.27 5.78
N ALA A 747 -1.64 16.62 6.88
CA ALA A 747 -0.96 17.05 8.10
C ALA A 747 -1.87 16.87 9.32
N ILE A 748 -1.29 16.41 10.42
CA ILE A 748 -1.90 16.53 11.76
C ILE A 748 -1.62 17.96 12.25
N LEU A 749 -2.67 18.72 12.50
CA LEU A 749 -2.58 20.11 12.97
C LEU A 749 -2.45 20.19 14.49
N SER A 750 -3.22 19.37 15.20
CA SER A 750 -3.19 19.34 16.66
C SER A 750 -3.65 17.99 17.22
N ILE A 751 -3.15 17.65 18.40
CA ILE A 751 -3.58 16.50 19.20
C ILE A 751 -3.91 17.02 20.59
N GLU A 752 -5.18 16.94 20.98
CA GLU A 752 -5.65 17.34 22.31
C GLU A 752 -6.02 16.09 23.11
N LYS A 753 -5.41 15.91 24.28
CA LYS A 753 -5.83 14.90 25.26
C LYS A 753 -7.07 15.39 26.01
N ILE A 754 -8.06 14.51 26.12
CA ILE A 754 -9.36 14.78 26.73
C ILE A 754 -9.49 13.97 28.02
N GLU A 755 -9.72 14.68 29.13
CA GLU A 755 -10.06 14.08 30.42
C GLU A 755 -11.49 14.50 30.78
N ASN A 756 -12.42 13.55 30.71
CA ASN A 756 -13.83 13.77 31.03
C ASN A 756 -14.27 12.81 32.15
N PRO A 757 -14.24 13.26 33.43
CA PRO A 757 -14.61 12.43 34.58
C PRO A 757 -16.02 11.82 34.49
N ALA A 758 -16.97 12.51 33.85
CA ALA A 758 -18.34 12.03 33.71
C ALA A 758 -18.45 10.86 32.72
N LEU A 759 -17.78 10.96 31.57
CA LEU A 759 -17.73 9.86 30.60
C LEU A 759 -16.88 8.69 31.12
N ASP A 760 -15.80 8.98 31.84
CA ASP A 760 -14.98 7.95 32.49
C ASP A 760 -15.80 7.13 33.49
N ARG A 761 -16.63 7.80 34.29
CA ARG A 761 -17.54 7.12 35.22
C ARG A 761 -18.54 6.23 34.49
N ARG A 762 -19.17 6.73 33.42
CA ARG A 762 -20.09 5.93 32.58
C ARG A 762 -19.42 4.68 32.00
N LEU A 763 -18.19 4.83 31.50
CA LEU A 763 -17.39 3.73 30.96
C LEU A 763 -17.07 2.68 32.04
N LEU A 764 -16.72 3.11 33.25
CA LEU A 764 -16.47 2.19 34.37
C LEU A 764 -17.76 1.52 34.86
N ASP A 765 -18.88 2.23 34.90
CA ASP A 765 -20.18 1.73 35.35
C ASP A 765 -20.78 0.71 34.37
N VAL A 766 -20.60 0.90 33.05
CA VAL A 766 -21.12 -0.06 32.06
C VAL A 766 -20.35 -1.38 32.05
N SER A 767 -19.06 -1.39 32.41
CA SER A 767 -18.26 -2.61 32.40
C SER A 767 -18.81 -3.72 33.31
N SER A 768 -19.50 -3.38 34.41
CA SER A 768 -20.18 -4.37 35.26
C SER A 768 -21.50 -4.88 34.67
N GLN A 769 -22.01 -4.26 33.61
CA GLN A 769 -23.23 -4.64 32.90
C GLN A 769 -22.95 -5.51 31.67
N LEU A 770 -21.70 -5.57 31.20
CA LEU A 770 -21.29 -6.41 30.06
C LEU A 770 -21.33 -7.90 30.40
N VAL A 771 -21.50 -8.77 29.41
CA VAL A 771 -21.36 -10.22 29.51
C VAL A 771 -19.94 -10.57 29.95
N LYS A 772 -18.92 -9.96 29.32
CA LYS A 772 -17.52 -10.06 29.75
C LYS A 772 -17.18 -8.96 30.77
N LYS A 773 -17.18 -9.32 32.06
CA LYS A 773 -17.01 -8.39 33.20
C LYS A 773 -15.61 -7.80 33.36
N ASP A 774 -14.60 -8.47 32.83
CA ASP A 774 -13.17 -8.15 32.89
C ASP A 774 -12.64 -7.49 31.61
N ALA A 775 -13.55 -6.99 30.76
CA ALA A 775 -13.16 -6.29 29.54
C ALA A 775 -12.37 -5.01 29.83
N VAL A 776 -11.21 -4.88 29.17
CA VAL A 776 -10.34 -3.70 29.22
C VAL A 776 -10.67 -2.79 28.03
N PRO A 777 -10.71 -1.46 28.19
CA PRO A 777 -10.91 -0.55 27.07
C PRO A 777 -9.77 -0.64 26.07
N GLU A 778 -10.12 -0.70 24.79
CA GLU A 778 -9.19 -0.65 23.66
C GLU A 778 -9.37 0.65 22.89
N LEU A 779 -8.31 1.16 22.26
CA LEU A 779 -8.37 2.41 21.52
C LEU A 779 -8.75 2.22 20.06
N PHE A 780 -9.85 2.84 19.65
CA PHE A 780 -10.29 2.84 18.25
C PHE A 780 -10.58 4.25 17.74
N PHE A 781 -10.47 4.40 16.42
CA PHE A 781 -10.79 5.64 15.73
C PHE A 781 -12.28 5.77 15.48
N HIS A 782 -12.80 6.98 15.66
CA HIS A 782 -14.14 7.38 15.25
C HIS A 782 -14.06 8.70 14.50
N GLY A 783 -14.45 8.70 13.23
CA GLY A 783 -14.51 9.90 12.42
C GLY A 783 -15.92 10.46 12.35
N THR A 784 -16.03 11.77 12.47
CA THR A 784 -17.30 12.48 12.39
C THR A 784 -17.05 13.94 12.01
N ARG A 785 -18.13 14.72 11.90
CA ARG A 785 -18.10 16.16 11.66
C ARG A 785 -17.55 16.91 12.88
N ASN A 786 -16.88 18.04 12.66
CA ASN A 786 -16.24 18.81 13.73
C ASN A 786 -17.21 19.14 14.88
N ALA A 787 -18.40 19.63 14.54
CA ALA A 787 -19.44 19.96 15.53
C ALA A 787 -19.92 18.75 16.32
N ILE A 788 -19.97 17.57 15.69
CA ILE A 788 -20.40 16.32 16.35
C ILE A 788 -19.29 15.78 17.24
N ALA A 789 -18.02 15.89 16.84
CA ALA A 789 -16.88 15.50 17.68
C ALA A 789 -16.88 16.28 19.00
N GLU A 790 -17.10 17.59 18.94
CA GLU A 790 -17.22 18.44 20.14
C GLU A 790 -18.42 18.06 21.01
N LEU A 791 -19.56 17.72 20.39
CA LEU A 791 -20.74 17.26 21.11
C LEU A 791 -20.48 15.92 21.81
N ILE A 792 -19.78 14.98 21.17
CA ILE A 792 -19.39 13.69 21.75
C ILE A 792 -18.44 13.90 22.94
N ILE A 793 -17.49 14.83 22.84
CA ILE A 793 -16.60 15.17 23.96
C ILE A 793 -17.40 15.68 25.16
N LYS A 794 -18.46 16.46 24.92
CA LYS A 794 -19.28 17.07 25.97
C LYS A 794 -20.32 16.11 26.58
N GLU A 795 -21.06 15.40 25.74
CA GLU A 795 -22.26 14.62 26.13
C GLU A 795 -22.06 13.10 26.06
N GLY A 796 -20.98 12.63 25.41
CA GLY A 796 -20.77 11.24 25.04
C GLY A 796 -21.45 10.86 23.73
N PHE A 797 -21.32 9.58 23.36
CA PHE A 797 -21.89 9.07 22.12
C PHE A 797 -23.43 8.99 22.16
N LYS A 798 -24.05 8.92 20.98
CA LYS A 798 -25.47 8.59 20.80
C LYS A 798 -25.55 7.44 19.80
N VAL A 799 -26.43 6.46 20.05
CA VAL A 799 -26.59 5.32 19.15
C VAL A 799 -27.23 5.78 17.84
N GLY A 800 -26.65 5.38 16.71
CA GLY A 800 -27.20 5.69 15.39
C GLY A 800 -28.51 4.94 15.13
N SER A 801 -29.33 5.45 14.21
CA SER A 801 -30.62 4.84 13.86
C SER A 801 -30.52 3.68 12.87
N SER A 802 -29.41 3.53 12.17
CA SER A 802 -29.21 2.51 11.13
C SER A 802 -27.73 2.28 10.81
N GLY A 803 -27.41 1.12 10.23
CA GLY A 803 -26.06 0.77 9.77
C GLY A 803 -25.99 -0.67 9.26
N MET A 804 -24.86 -1.05 8.64
CA MET A 804 -24.65 -2.37 8.02
C MET A 804 -24.69 -3.54 9.02
N TYR A 805 -24.37 -3.25 10.29
CA TYR A 805 -24.51 -4.16 11.42
C TYR A 805 -25.51 -3.58 12.42
N GLY A 806 -26.50 -2.86 11.92
CA GLY A 806 -27.61 -2.32 12.69
C GLY A 806 -27.30 -1.01 13.43
N ALA A 807 -28.20 -0.68 14.35
CA ALA A 807 -28.26 0.61 15.05
C ALA A 807 -27.24 0.65 16.19
N GLY A 808 -25.98 0.94 15.87
CA GLY A 808 -24.86 0.97 16.81
C GLY A 808 -23.92 2.16 16.60
N ILE A 809 -22.86 2.23 17.40
CA ILE A 809 -21.77 3.21 17.27
C ILE A 809 -20.58 2.50 16.66
N TYR A 810 -20.09 3.02 15.54
CA TYR A 810 -19.07 2.37 14.71
C TYR A 810 -17.69 2.98 14.97
N PHE A 811 -16.72 2.09 15.11
CA PHE A 811 -15.31 2.37 15.32
C PHE A 811 -14.46 1.54 14.36
N ALA A 812 -13.25 2.01 14.07
CA ALA A 812 -12.30 1.30 13.21
C ALA A 812 -10.88 1.35 13.79
N THR A 813 -10.07 0.35 13.42
CA THR A 813 -8.62 0.37 13.66
C THR A 813 -7.91 1.28 12.66
N ASP A 814 -8.42 1.36 11.43
CA ASP A 814 -7.82 2.15 10.36
C ASP A 814 -8.26 3.61 10.41
N THR A 815 -7.29 4.52 10.52
CA THR A 815 -7.50 5.98 10.54
C THR A 815 -8.26 6.42 9.29
N THR A 816 -7.79 5.99 8.12
CA THR A 816 -8.37 6.32 6.81
C THR A 816 -9.81 5.86 6.62
N LYS A 817 -10.25 4.79 7.30
CA LYS A 817 -11.64 4.33 7.27
C LYS A 817 -12.54 5.28 8.06
N SER A 818 -12.10 5.68 9.25
CA SER A 818 -12.83 6.65 10.07
C SER A 818 -12.89 8.03 9.40
N ILE A 819 -11.85 8.45 8.69
CA ILE A 819 -11.84 9.74 7.98
C ILE A 819 -12.92 9.85 6.89
N GLN A 820 -13.37 8.75 6.29
CA GLN A 820 -14.45 8.76 5.28
C GLN A 820 -15.76 9.38 5.79
N TYR A 821 -15.92 9.46 7.11
CA TYR A 821 -17.09 10.04 7.78
C TYR A 821 -16.89 11.51 8.17
N CYS A 822 -15.67 12.05 8.05
CA CYS A 822 -15.31 13.46 8.24
C CYS A 822 -15.64 14.27 6.96
N ARG A 823 -16.92 14.39 6.61
CA ARG A 823 -17.36 15.07 5.36
C ARG A 823 -17.39 16.60 5.50
N GLU A 824 -16.24 17.24 5.66
CA GLU A 824 -16.09 18.70 5.74
C GLU A 824 -14.87 19.20 4.95
N SER A 825 -14.95 20.42 4.40
CA SER A 825 -13.84 21.07 3.70
C SER A 825 -12.94 21.81 4.70
N GLY A 826 -11.62 21.59 4.63
CA GLY A 826 -10.63 22.26 5.48
C GLY A 826 -10.15 21.36 6.62
N THR A 827 -10.17 21.86 7.86
CA THR A 827 -9.73 21.10 9.02
C THR A 827 -10.80 20.09 9.44
N MET A 828 -10.43 18.82 9.51
CA MET A 828 -11.29 17.72 9.95
C MET A 828 -10.94 17.26 11.36
N SER A 829 -11.90 16.65 12.07
CA SER A 829 -11.72 16.10 13.41
C SER A 829 -11.85 14.58 13.40
N LEU A 830 -10.90 13.92 14.04
CA LEU A 830 -10.90 12.50 14.32
C LEU A 830 -10.82 12.28 15.82
N LEU A 831 -11.66 11.39 16.34
CA LEU A 831 -11.60 10.99 17.74
C LEU A 831 -10.85 9.66 17.86
N LEU A 832 -9.96 9.58 18.84
CA LEU A 832 -9.40 8.31 19.32
C LEU A 832 -10.05 8.02 20.67
N CYS A 833 -10.74 6.90 20.78
CA CYS A 833 -11.67 6.61 21.87
C CYS A 833 -11.31 5.31 22.59
N ASP A 834 -11.44 5.30 23.90
CA ASP A 834 -11.52 4.07 24.68
C ASP A 834 -12.86 3.41 24.38
N VAL A 835 -12.85 2.12 24.01
CA VAL A 835 -14.05 1.33 23.73
C VAL A 835 -13.98 0.00 24.46
N LEU A 836 -15.04 -0.30 25.22
CA LEU A 836 -15.24 -1.59 25.88
C LEU A 836 -16.02 -2.54 24.98
N LEU A 837 -15.32 -3.44 24.31
CA LEU A 837 -15.94 -4.42 23.42
C LEU A 837 -16.67 -5.55 24.15
N GLY A 838 -16.23 -5.94 25.36
CA GLY A 838 -16.83 -7.07 26.06
C GLY A 838 -16.66 -8.39 25.30
N ARG A 839 -17.70 -9.23 25.29
CA ARG A 839 -17.76 -10.43 24.44
C ARG A 839 -18.23 -10.03 23.04
N THR A 840 -17.40 -10.25 22.03
CA THR A 840 -17.66 -9.76 20.67
C THR A 840 -18.20 -10.84 19.73
N MET A 841 -19.29 -10.51 19.03
CA MET A 841 -19.86 -11.34 17.97
C MET A 841 -19.14 -11.08 16.65
N VAL A 842 -18.58 -12.10 16.03
CA VAL A 842 -17.90 -11.97 14.73
C VAL A 842 -18.89 -12.10 13.58
N CYS A 843 -18.92 -11.15 12.66
CA CYS A 843 -19.79 -11.17 11.51
C CYS A 843 -19.01 -11.02 10.19
N ASP A 844 -19.24 -11.94 9.26
CA ASP A 844 -18.67 -11.92 7.91
C ASP A 844 -19.66 -11.40 6.85
N LYS A 845 -20.88 -11.02 7.26
CA LYS A 845 -21.98 -10.57 6.39
C LYS A 845 -22.78 -9.46 7.07
N PRO A 846 -23.37 -8.52 6.32
CA PRO A 846 -24.24 -7.48 6.88
C PRO A 846 -25.38 -8.05 7.71
N GLN A 847 -25.65 -7.44 8.86
CA GLN A 847 -26.75 -7.77 9.75
C GLN A 847 -27.45 -6.50 10.24
N ASN A 848 -28.16 -5.84 9.33
CA ASN A 848 -28.81 -4.54 9.58
C ASN A 848 -29.86 -4.55 10.71
N HIS A 849 -30.32 -5.74 11.14
CA HIS A 849 -31.34 -5.89 12.17
C HIS A 849 -30.77 -5.86 13.60
N LEU A 850 -29.44 -5.91 13.76
CA LEU A 850 -28.81 -5.92 15.07
C LEU A 850 -29.05 -4.61 15.84
N ASN A 851 -29.28 -4.76 17.13
CA ASN A 851 -29.45 -3.68 18.08
C ASN A 851 -29.08 -4.23 19.47
N LEU A 852 -29.12 -3.37 20.50
CA LEU A 852 -28.76 -3.76 21.86
C LEU A 852 -29.52 -5.00 22.38
N SER A 853 -30.82 -5.11 22.08
CA SER A 853 -31.64 -6.25 22.51
C SER A 853 -31.23 -7.54 21.79
N ALA A 854 -31.01 -7.47 20.48
CA ALA A 854 -30.59 -8.62 19.68
C ALA A 854 -29.19 -9.13 20.07
N VAL A 855 -28.25 -8.21 20.33
CA VAL A 855 -26.86 -8.54 20.67
C VAL A 855 -26.77 -9.11 22.09
N ASN A 856 -27.41 -8.47 23.07
CA ASN A 856 -27.48 -9.02 24.44
C ASN A 856 -28.25 -10.35 24.47
N GLY A 857 -29.33 -10.48 23.69
CA GLY A 857 -30.13 -11.71 23.61
C GLY A 857 -29.36 -12.89 23.02
N ALA A 858 -28.31 -12.60 22.25
CA ALA A 858 -27.36 -13.59 21.73
C ALA A 858 -26.13 -13.81 22.64
N ASP A 859 -26.12 -13.21 23.84
CA ASP A 859 -25.03 -13.31 24.83
C ASP A 859 -23.70 -12.66 24.37
N TYR A 860 -23.81 -11.52 23.68
CA TYR A 860 -22.67 -10.69 23.25
C TYR A 860 -22.86 -9.23 23.68
N ASP A 861 -21.76 -8.48 23.70
CA ASP A 861 -21.67 -7.07 24.11
C ASP A 861 -21.38 -6.10 22.96
N SER A 862 -20.80 -6.62 21.87
CA SER A 862 -20.39 -5.86 20.68
C SER A 862 -20.36 -6.75 19.44
N VAL A 863 -20.19 -6.13 18.28
CA VAL A 863 -20.00 -6.82 16.99
C VAL A 863 -18.65 -6.42 16.41
N PHE A 864 -17.94 -7.41 15.88
CA PHE A 864 -16.74 -7.25 15.06
C PHE A 864 -17.05 -7.70 13.63
N ALA A 865 -17.08 -6.74 12.73
CA ALA A 865 -17.19 -6.97 11.30
C ALA A 865 -15.80 -7.16 10.72
N ARG A 866 -15.53 -8.36 10.19
CA ARG A 866 -14.21 -8.74 9.69
C ARG A 866 -13.92 -8.10 8.32
N ARG A 867 -12.73 -7.52 8.16
CA ARG A 867 -12.22 -7.01 6.87
C ARG A 867 -12.25 -8.04 5.74
N ASN A 868 -12.16 -7.58 4.49
CA ASN A 868 -12.14 -8.40 3.26
C ASN A 868 -13.38 -9.29 3.03
N THR A 869 -14.53 -8.92 3.59
CA THR A 869 -15.79 -9.66 3.43
C THR A 869 -16.69 -9.11 2.32
N LYS A 870 -16.17 -8.24 1.43
CA LYS A 870 -16.95 -7.72 0.28
C LYS A 870 -17.53 -8.81 -0.62
N GLY A 871 -16.87 -9.96 -0.74
CA GLY A 871 -17.38 -11.11 -1.52
C GLY A 871 -18.69 -11.68 -0.98
N THR A 872 -19.01 -11.40 0.29
CA THR A 872 -20.26 -11.79 0.96
C THR A 872 -21.14 -10.59 1.29
N GLY A 873 -20.82 -9.41 0.74
CA GLY A 873 -21.53 -8.15 0.96
C GLY A 873 -21.11 -7.38 2.22
N GLY A 874 -20.12 -7.86 2.97
CA GLY A 874 -19.62 -7.26 4.21
C GLY A 874 -18.68 -6.07 4.00
N VAL A 875 -17.74 -5.89 4.92
CA VAL A 875 -16.88 -4.70 4.98
C VAL A 875 -15.51 -4.94 4.35
N LEU A 876 -14.92 -3.85 3.82
CA LEU A 876 -13.55 -3.87 3.31
C LEU A 876 -12.53 -3.89 4.45
N ASN A 877 -12.81 -3.10 5.50
CA ASN A 877 -11.93 -2.89 6.65
C ASN A 877 -12.65 -3.32 7.91
N ASP A 878 -11.90 -3.50 8.99
CA ASP A 878 -12.46 -3.89 10.27
C ASP A 878 -13.37 -2.78 10.83
N GLU A 879 -14.57 -3.18 11.26
CA GLU A 879 -15.48 -2.29 11.98
C GLU A 879 -15.87 -2.94 13.31
N TYR A 880 -15.85 -2.13 14.36
CA TYR A 880 -16.22 -2.50 15.71
C TYR A 880 -17.46 -1.71 16.10
N ILE A 881 -18.51 -2.41 16.52
CA ILE A 881 -19.81 -1.81 16.79
C ILE A 881 -20.21 -2.10 18.23
N VAL A 882 -20.46 -1.03 18.99
CA VAL A 882 -21.05 -1.11 20.33
C VAL A 882 -22.45 -0.52 20.31
N TYR A 883 -23.34 -1.07 21.14
CA TYR A 883 -24.77 -0.73 21.13
C TYR A 883 -25.22 0.05 22.37
N ARG A 884 -24.29 0.32 23.31
CA ARG A 884 -24.49 1.23 24.43
C ARG A 884 -23.58 2.45 24.27
N PRO A 885 -24.10 3.68 24.39
CA PRO A 885 -23.28 4.89 24.42
C PRO A 885 -22.17 4.88 25.48
N GLU A 886 -22.44 4.25 26.62
CA GLU A 886 -21.54 4.20 27.76
C GLU A 886 -20.31 3.33 27.51
N GLN A 887 -20.31 2.47 26.49
CA GLN A 887 -19.17 1.61 26.14
C GLN A 887 -18.02 2.36 25.48
N ALA A 888 -18.14 3.67 25.21
CA ALA A 888 -17.08 4.43 24.57
C ALA A 888 -16.90 5.83 25.18
N ALA A 889 -15.65 6.26 25.31
CA ALA A 889 -15.28 7.60 25.77
C ALA A 889 -14.13 8.17 24.91
N PRO A 890 -14.23 9.43 24.43
CA PRO A 890 -13.16 10.05 23.66
C PRO A 890 -11.94 10.36 24.55
N ARG A 891 -10.75 10.00 24.08
CA ARG A 891 -9.47 10.22 24.76
C ARG A 891 -8.62 11.28 24.09
N TYR A 892 -8.63 11.32 22.77
CA TYR A 892 -7.91 12.32 22.01
C TYR A 892 -8.79 12.90 20.92
N LEU A 893 -8.71 14.22 20.75
CA LEU A 893 -9.22 14.94 19.60
C LEU A 893 -8.03 15.27 18.69
N ILE A 894 -8.05 14.73 17.48
CA ILE A 894 -7.02 14.92 16.48
C ILE A 894 -7.61 15.82 15.39
N ARG A 895 -7.01 16.99 15.18
CA ARG A 895 -7.35 17.87 14.06
C ARG A 895 -6.35 17.66 12.94
N PHE A 896 -6.83 17.45 11.73
CA PHE A 896 -5.99 17.17 10.57
C PHE A 896 -6.56 17.80 9.30
N GLN A 897 -5.75 17.84 8.24
CA GLN A 897 -6.10 18.33 6.91
C GLN A 897 -5.96 17.27 5.85
#